data_AF-A0A7L2TVF7-F1
#
_entry.id   AF-A0A7L2TVF7-F1
#
_cell.length_a   1.000
_cell.length_b   1.000
_cell.length_c   1.000
_cell.angle_alpha   90.00
_cell.angle_beta   90.00
_cell.angle_gamma   90.00
#
_symmetry.space_group_name_H-M   'P 1'
#
loop_
_entity.id
_entity.type
_entity.pdbx_description
1 polymer ?
#
loop_
_entity_poly.entity_id
_entity_poly.type
_entity_poly.pdbx_seq_one_letter_code
_entity_poly.pdbx_strand_id
1 'polypeptide(L)'
;AASKLQSAEKLMYICTDQLGLEQDFEQKQMPEGKLNIDGFLLCIDVSQGCNRKFDDQLKFVNNLYIQLSKSKKPIIIAATKCDECVDHYLREVQAFASNKKNLVVVETSARFNVNVETCFTALVQMMDKTRGKPKIIPYLDAYKTQRQLVVTATDKFEKLVQTVRDYHATWKTVSNKLKNHPDYEEYINLEGTKKAKNTFSKHIEQLKQEHIRKRKEEYINALPRALNTLLSNLDEIELLSWSEALKVMEKRPDFQSCFVVLEKTPWDETDHIDKVNDRRIPFDLLTTLEAEKVYQNHVQHLISEKRRVEMKEKFKKTLEKIQFISPGQPWEEVICFVMEDEAFKYITDADSKEVYARHQREIVEKAKEEFQEMLFEHSELFYDLDLNATPSTDKMSEIHAVLSEEPRYKALQKLAPDRESLLLKHIGFVYHPTKETCLSGQNCMDIKVEELLANSLLQLDHGRSNLYHDSANIDKINLFILGKDGLAQELANEIRTQSTDDEYALDGKIYELDLRPVDAKSPYLLTQLWTSAFKPHGCFCVFNSIESLTFIGECIAKIRAEASQIRRDKYMANLSFTLILANQRDSVSKNLPILRHQGQQLANKLQCPFVDVPAGTYPRKFNEAQIKQALRGVLEAVKHNFDVVSPVPTIKDLSEADLRIVMCAMCGDPFSVDLILSPFLDSHSCSAAQAG
;
A
#
# COMPACT_ATOMS: atom_id res chain seq x y z
N ALA A 1 49.82 50.81 68.42
CA ALA A 1 49.52 49.40 68.12
C ALA A 1 50.82 48.62 67.98
N ALA A 2 50.96 47.46 68.64
CA ALA A 2 52.04 46.55 68.31
C ALA A 2 51.80 46.05 66.88
N SER A 3 52.64 46.47 65.93
CA SER A 3 52.63 45.98 64.54
C SER A 3 53.15 44.54 64.42
N LYS A 4 53.18 43.82 65.55
CA LYS A 4 53.60 42.44 65.71
C LYS A 4 52.45 41.72 66.38
N LEU A 5 51.65 41.02 65.58
CA LEU A 5 50.73 40.01 66.10
C LEU A 5 51.57 38.75 66.34
N GLN A 6 51.63 38.31 67.59
CA GLN A 6 52.25 37.04 67.98
C GLN A 6 51.14 36.14 68.50
N SER A 7 50.93 35.02 67.84
CA SER A 7 49.82 34.10 68.11
C SER A 7 50.30 32.66 68.00
N ALA A 8 51.41 32.37 68.69
CA ALA A 8 51.94 31.02 68.81
C ALA A 8 50.82 30.08 69.31
N GLU A 9 50.75 28.88 68.70
CA GLU A 9 49.82 27.80 69.07
C GLU A 9 48.32 28.07 68.86
N LYS A 10 47.92 29.17 68.18
CA LYS A 10 46.50 29.37 67.83
C LYS A 10 46.14 28.79 66.47
N LEU A 11 44.94 28.23 66.38
CA LEU A 11 44.32 27.79 65.13
C LEU A 11 43.86 29.01 64.30
N MET A 12 44.08 28.93 62.99
CA MET A 12 43.55 29.87 62.01
C MET A 12 42.07 29.57 61.79
N TYR A 13 41.20 30.50 62.22
CA TYR A 13 39.79 30.45 61.89
C TYR A 13 39.56 31.09 60.51
N ILE A 14 39.10 30.28 59.55
CA ILE A 14 38.75 30.64 58.17
C ILE A 14 37.33 31.21 58.12
N CYS A 15 36.40 30.71 58.94
CA CYS A 15 35.06 31.29 59.12
C CYS A 15 34.54 31.13 60.55
N THR A 16 33.48 31.86 60.88
CA THR A 16 32.85 31.85 62.21
C THR A 16 32.23 30.51 62.58
N ASP A 17 31.84 29.69 61.60
CA ASP A 17 31.21 28.39 61.82
C ASP A 17 32.19 27.36 62.41
N GLN A 18 33.49 27.67 62.40
CA GLN A 18 34.54 26.85 62.99
C GLN A 18 34.68 27.07 64.51
N LEU A 19 34.06 28.11 65.08
CA LEU A 19 34.10 28.38 66.51
C LEU A 19 33.28 27.34 67.28
N GLY A 20 33.94 26.51 68.09
CA GLY A 20 33.32 25.40 68.83
C GLY A 20 33.19 24.08 68.06
N LEU A 21 33.60 24.05 66.79
CA LEU A 21 33.67 22.84 65.93
C LEU A 21 35.09 22.66 65.36
N GLU A 22 36.12 23.09 66.09
CA GLU A 22 37.50 23.14 65.59
C GLU A 22 38.05 21.78 65.15
N GLN A 23 37.45 20.66 65.60
CA GLN A 23 37.85 19.30 65.25
C GLN A 23 37.28 18.82 63.90
N ASP A 24 36.20 19.42 63.43
CA ASP A 24 35.50 19.02 62.19
C ASP A 24 36.09 19.69 60.94
N PHE A 25 37.05 20.61 61.13
CA PHE A 25 37.69 21.38 60.07
C PHE A 25 39.20 21.19 60.06
N GLU A 26 39.83 21.50 58.93
CA GLU A 26 41.28 21.47 58.77
C GLU A 26 41.95 22.45 59.76
N GLN A 27 42.65 21.90 60.75
CA GLN A 27 43.35 22.67 61.78
C GLN A 27 44.67 23.24 61.25
N LYS A 28 44.58 24.42 60.61
CA LYS A 28 45.77 25.18 60.22
C LYS A 28 46.28 25.98 61.41
N GLN A 29 47.45 25.61 61.91
CA GLN A 29 48.14 26.44 62.89
C GLN A 29 48.58 27.75 62.22
N MET A 30 48.41 28.86 62.94
CA MET A 30 48.99 30.13 62.52
C MET A 30 50.52 29.95 62.45
N PRO A 31 51.20 30.42 61.39
CA PRO A 31 52.65 30.29 61.25
C PRO A 31 53.39 30.79 62.50
N GLU A 32 54.38 30.03 62.98
CA GLU A 32 55.25 30.51 64.06
C GLU A 32 56.02 31.74 63.59
N GLY A 33 55.65 32.93 64.06
CA GLY A 33 56.39 34.13 63.71
C GLY A 33 55.67 35.45 63.92
N LYS A 34 56.46 36.52 63.82
CA LYS A 34 55.99 37.91 63.78
C LYS A 34 55.27 38.12 62.44
N LEU A 35 53.94 38.25 62.46
CA LEU A 35 53.20 38.66 61.27
C LEU A 35 53.57 40.11 60.92
N ASN A 36 54.18 40.33 59.76
CA ASN A 36 54.45 41.66 59.24
C ASN A 36 53.18 42.22 58.59
N ILE A 37 52.69 43.35 59.09
CA ILE A 37 51.54 44.04 58.52
C ILE A 37 52.03 45.09 57.55
N ASP A 38 51.62 45.01 56.29
CA ASP A 38 52.06 45.92 55.23
C ASP A 38 51.12 47.09 54.96
N GLY A 39 49.85 46.98 55.36
CA GLY A 39 48.86 48.04 55.26
C GLY A 39 47.62 47.71 56.08
N PHE A 40 46.74 48.70 56.23
CA PHE A 40 45.50 48.56 56.98
C PHE A 40 44.29 49.00 56.14
N LEU A 41 43.24 48.18 56.16
CA LEU A 41 41.91 48.55 55.72
C LEU A 41 41.07 48.91 56.93
N LEU A 42 40.60 50.14 56.97
CA LEU A 42 39.73 50.67 58.02
C LEU A 42 38.30 50.65 57.51
N CYS A 43 37.59 49.56 57.78
CA CYS A 43 36.20 49.40 57.38
C CYS A 43 35.28 50.25 58.27
N ILE A 44 34.45 51.09 57.66
CA ILE A 44 33.47 51.92 58.35
C ILE A 44 32.11 51.64 57.71
N ASP A 45 31.17 51.17 58.52
CA ASP A 45 29.80 50.95 58.08
C ASP A 45 29.07 52.28 57.96
N VAL A 46 28.67 52.65 56.74
CA VAL A 46 27.93 53.89 56.45
C VAL A 46 26.42 53.65 56.29
N SER A 47 25.92 52.45 56.58
CA SER A 47 24.49 52.18 56.63
C SER A 47 23.88 52.48 58.00
N GLN A 48 22.54 52.41 58.08
CA GLN A 48 21.82 52.52 59.34
C GLN A 48 21.94 51.19 60.12
N GLY A 49 22.94 51.09 60.99
CA GLY A 49 23.14 49.91 61.84
C GLY A 49 22.04 49.76 62.90
N CYS A 50 21.39 48.59 62.96
CA CYS A 50 20.54 48.21 64.07
C CYS A 50 21.43 48.06 65.33
N ASN A 51 21.33 48.99 66.29
CA ASN A 51 22.01 48.97 67.60
C ASN A 51 23.38 49.67 67.72
N ARG A 52 23.77 50.57 66.80
CA ARG A 52 24.98 51.39 66.98
C ARG A 52 24.78 52.83 66.51
N LYS A 53 25.15 53.81 67.34
CA LYS A 53 25.24 55.21 66.90
C LYS A 53 26.48 55.41 66.04
N PHE A 54 26.31 56.11 64.91
CA PHE A 54 27.41 56.38 63.99
C PHE A 54 28.55 57.18 64.65
N ASP A 55 28.23 58.14 65.52
CA ASP A 55 29.24 58.90 66.29
C ASP A 55 30.16 58.00 67.11
N ASP A 56 29.61 56.97 67.76
CA ASP A 56 30.38 56.05 68.59
C ASP A 56 31.27 55.14 67.72
N GLN A 57 30.79 54.82 66.50
CA GLN A 57 31.63 54.21 65.47
C GLN A 57 32.80 55.11 65.09
N LEU A 58 32.53 56.37 64.77
CA LEU A 58 33.56 57.30 64.31
C LEU A 58 34.59 57.60 65.41
N LYS A 59 34.15 57.71 66.67
CA LYS A 59 35.05 57.81 67.85
C LYS A 59 35.97 56.60 67.96
N PHE A 60 35.43 55.39 67.85
CA PHE A 60 36.23 54.16 67.86
C PHE A 60 37.24 54.11 66.71
N VAL A 61 36.78 54.42 65.50
CA VAL A 61 37.59 54.48 64.28
C VAL A 61 38.72 55.51 64.41
N ASN A 62 38.46 56.69 64.99
CA ASN A 62 39.48 57.70 65.25
C ASN A 62 40.55 57.20 66.22
N ASN A 63 40.14 56.55 67.31
CA ASN A 63 41.08 55.95 68.27
C ASN A 63 41.93 54.86 67.61
N LEU A 64 41.32 54.02 66.76
CA LEU A 64 42.01 52.99 66.00
C LEU A 64 43.02 53.62 65.02
N TYR A 65 42.60 54.63 64.25
CA TYR A 65 43.47 55.36 63.33
C TYR A 65 44.70 55.98 64.05
N ILE A 66 44.52 56.58 65.23
CA ILE A 66 45.64 57.13 66.03
C ILE A 66 46.63 56.02 66.40
N GLN A 67 46.17 54.80 66.63
CA GLN A 67 47.04 53.67 66.95
C GLN A 67 47.72 53.07 65.72
N LEU A 68 47.01 53.00 64.60
CA LEU A 68 47.50 52.47 63.32
C LEU A 68 48.52 53.41 62.67
N SER A 69 48.29 54.72 62.70
CA SER A 69 49.18 55.73 62.09
C SER A 69 50.59 55.72 62.68
N LYS A 70 50.75 55.33 63.96
CA LYS A 70 52.07 55.14 64.60
C LYS A 70 52.94 54.08 63.92
N SER A 71 52.34 53.12 63.21
CA SER A 71 53.07 52.07 62.48
C SER A 71 53.76 52.58 61.20
N LYS A 72 53.39 53.78 60.71
CA LYS A 72 53.81 54.34 59.43
C LYS A 72 53.47 53.48 58.20
N LYS A 73 52.60 52.48 58.34
CA LYS A 73 52.07 51.68 57.22
C LYS A 73 50.88 52.41 56.56
N PRO A 74 50.63 52.21 55.26
CA PRO A 74 49.46 52.76 54.56
C PRO A 74 48.13 52.36 55.21
N ILE A 75 47.17 53.28 55.19
CA ILE A 75 45.81 53.07 55.70
C ILE A 75 44.84 53.56 54.64
N ILE A 76 43.82 52.75 54.32
CA ILE A 76 42.68 53.13 53.47
C ILE A 76 41.39 52.92 54.25
N ILE A 77 40.42 53.81 54.05
CA ILE A 77 39.06 53.63 54.54
C ILE A 77 38.25 52.89 53.49
N ALA A 78 37.64 51.77 53.87
CA ALA A 78 36.56 51.16 53.13
C ALA A 78 35.24 51.65 53.76
N ALA A 79 34.54 52.59 53.10
CA ALA A 79 33.15 52.87 53.46
C ALA A 79 32.32 51.69 52.97
N THR A 80 31.83 50.86 53.88
CA THR A 80 31.13 49.61 53.55
C THR A 80 29.62 49.81 53.55
N LYS A 81 28.91 48.96 52.80
CA LYS A 81 27.44 48.98 52.65
C LYS A 81 26.93 50.24 51.96
N CYS A 82 27.67 50.73 50.97
CA CYS A 82 27.25 51.89 50.19
C CYS A 82 25.97 51.65 49.37
N ASP A 83 25.50 50.40 49.25
CA ASP A 83 24.19 50.05 48.71
C ASP A 83 23.00 50.45 49.59
N GLU A 84 23.24 50.63 50.89
CA GLU A 84 22.25 51.07 51.89
C GLU A 84 22.78 52.31 52.63
N CYS A 85 23.53 53.15 51.91
CA CYS A 85 24.25 54.30 52.46
C CYS A 85 23.31 55.34 53.07
N VAL A 86 23.69 55.84 54.24
CA VAL A 86 23.16 57.10 54.78
C VAL A 86 24.10 58.23 54.39
N ASP A 87 23.66 59.12 53.50
CA ASP A 87 24.49 60.21 52.93
C ASP A 87 25.18 61.09 53.98
N HIS A 88 24.55 61.27 55.14
CA HIS A 88 25.15 61.99 56.25
C HIS A 88 26.40 61.27 56.78
N TYR A 89 26.31 59.96 57.01
CA TYR A 89 27.41 59.15 57.56
C TYR A 89 28.58 59.11 56.59
N LEU A 90 28.31 58.93 55.29
CA LEU A 90 29.35 58.97 54.27
C LEU A 90 30.06 60.33 54.21
N ARG A 91 29.32 61.44 54.29
CA ARG A 91 29.91 62.79 54.36
C ARG A 91 30.80 62.97 55.60
N GLU A 92 30.41 62.43 56.74
CA GLU A 92 31.24 62.46 57.95
C GLU A 92 32.51 61.60 57.81
N VAL A 93 32.44 60.44 57.16
CA VAL A 93 33.63 59.64 56.83
C VAL A 93 34.58 60.41 55.91
N GLN A 94 34.05 61.04 54.87
CA GLN A 94 34.84 61.85 53.93
C GLN A 94 35.49 63.06 54.63
N ALA A 95 34.76 63.75 55.51
CA ALA A 95 35.28 64.83 56.34
C ALA A 95 36.38 64.33 57.30
N PHE A 96 36.16 63.18 57.95
CA PHE A 96 37.15 62.53 58.80
C PHE A 96 38.44 62.21 58.04
N ALA A 97 38.33 61.67 56.82
CA ALA A 97 39.47 61.33 55.99
C ALA A 97 40.26 62.56 55.51
N SER A 98 39.55 63.61 55.09
CA SER A 98 40.15 64.85 54.56
C SER A 98 41.00 65.59 55.59
N ASN A 99 40.64 65.47 56.88
CA ASN A 99 41.40 66.04 58.00
C ASN A 99 42.69 65.26 58.34
N LYS A 100 43.00 64.17 57.62
CA LYS A 100 44.14 63.28 57.88
C LYS A 100 45.04 63.17 56.65
N LYS A 101 46.35 63.15 56.86
CA LYS A 101 47.33 63.08 55.76
C LYS A 101 47.31 61.69 55.11
N ASN A 102 47.12 61.66 53.79
CA ASN A 102 47.18 60.46 52.94
C ASN A 102 46.14 59.37 53.29
N LEU A 103 44.95 59.73 53.78
CA LEU A 103 43.87 58.78 54.03
C LEU A 103 42.84 58.86 52.88
N VAL A 104 42.62 57.73 52.20
CA VAL A 104 41.72 57.65 51.04
C VAL A 104 40.46 56.88 51.44
N VAL A 105 39.30 57.33 50.98
CA VAL A 105 38.01 56.65 51.17
C VAL A 105 37.64 55.94 49.89
N VAL A 106 37.31 54.65 49.98
CA VAL A 106 36.75 53.86 48.90
C VAL A 106 35.36 53.41 49.31
N GLU A 107 34.36 53.81 48.54
CA GLU A 107 32.96 53.43 48.74
C GLU A 107 32.73 52.04 48.17
N THR A 108 32.33 51.08 49.00
CA THR A 108 32.26 49.66 48.66
C THR A 108 30.90 49.04 49.00
N SER A 109 30.50 48.05 48.21
CA SER A 109 29.38 47.16 48.53
C SER A 109 29.82 45.72 48.27
N ALA A 110 29.84 44.90 49.32
CA ALA A 110 30.07 43.46 49.17
C ALA A 110 28.88 42.76 48.50
N ARG A 111 27.65 43.27 48.72
CA ARG A 111 26.41 42.70 48.16
C ARG A 111 26.39 42.75 46.63
N PHE A 112 26.83 43.86 46.06
CA PHE A 112 26.86 44.06 44.60
C PHE A 112 28.27 43.96 44.02
N ASN A 113 29.26 43.53 44.82
CA ASN A 113 30.68 43.49 44.45
C ASN A 113 31.20 44.80 43.83
N VAL A 114 30.84 45.94 44.43
CA VAL A 114 31.25 47.27 43.94
C VAL A 114 32.50 47.73 44.69
N ASN A 115 33.55 48.07 43.93
CA ASN A 115 34.82 48.64 44.43
C ASN A 115 35.56 47.82 45.49
N VAL A 116 35.19 46.56 45.75
CA VAL A 116 35.86 45.70 46.73
C VAL A 116 37.33 45.52 46.31
N GLU A 117 37.58 45.08 45.07
CA GLU A 117 38.92 44.95 44.51
C GLU A 117 39.66 46.29 44.38
N THR A 118 38.94 47.37 44.01
CA THR A 118 39.47 48.74 43.98
C THR A 118 40.06 49.14 45.33
N CYS A 119 39.42 48.74 46.43
CA CYS A 119 39.89 49.04 47.78
C CYS A 119 41.23 48.37 48.09
N PHE A 120 41.39 47.09 47.74
CA PHE A 120 42.66 46.37 47.89
C PHE A 120 43.74 46.89 46.94
N THR A 121 43.39 47.14 45.68
CA THR A 121 44.31 47.67 44.67
C THR A 121 44.83 49.05 45.07
N ALA A 122 43.96 49.90 45.62
CA ALA A 122 44.35 51.19 46.14
C ALA A 122 45.35 51.06 47.29
N LEU A 123 45.17 50.06 48.18
CA LEU A 123 46.10 49.83 49.30
C LEU A 123 47.47 49.41 48.80
N VAL A 124 47.51 48.49 47.82
CA VAL A 124 48.75 48.04 47.17
C VAL A 124 49.48 49.20 46.50
N GLN A 125 48.76 50.09 45.80
CA GLN A 125 49.34 51.30 45.20
C GLN A 125 49.90 52.26 46.25
N MET A 126 49.28 52.35 47.43
CA MET A 126 49.81 53.16 48.53
C MET A 126 51.04 52.53 49.22
N MET A 127 51.19 51.21 49.15
CA MET A 127 52.39 50.50 49.62
C MET A 127 53.58 50.75 48.70
N ASP A 128 53.34 50.72 47.39
CA ASP A 128 54.36 50.97 46.37
C ASP A 128 54.32 52.42 45.86
N LYS A 129 55.17 53.26 46.46
CA LYS A 129 55.26 54.71 46.14
C LYS A 129 55.61 55.01 44.67
N THR A 130 56.03 54.02 43.90
CA THR A 130 56.32 54.17 42.46
C THR A 130 55.07 54.10 41.58
N ARG A 131 53.95 53.56 42.08
CA ARG A 131 52.72 53.29 41.30
C ARG A 131 51.72 54.45 41.21
N GLY A 132 52.09 55.65 41.64
CA GLY A 132 51.21 56.83 41.60
C GLY A 132 50.10 56.80 42.66
N LYS A 133 49.21 57.81 42.64
CA LYS A 133 48.06 57.88 43.56
C LYS A 133 46.91 56.99 43.07
N PRO A 134 46.17 56.33 43.98
CA PRO A 134 45.05 55.50 43.58
C PRO A 134 43.91 56.31 42.96
N LYS A 135 43.39 55.81 41.83
CA LYS A 135 42.20 56.36 41.19
C LYS A 135 40.97 55.76 41.83
N ILE A 136 40.21 56.56 42.57
CA ILE A 136 38.96 56.13 43.21
C ILE A 136 37.77 56.53 42.34
N ILE A 137 36.87 55.58 42.13
CA ILE A 137 35.62 55.78 41.38
C ILE A 137 34.48 55.87 42.40
N PRO A 138 33.61 56.89 42.34
CA PRO A 138 32.43 57.00 43.20
C PRO A 138 31.53 55.77 43.08
N TYR A 139 30.82 55.43 44.17
CA TYR A 139 29.99 54.23 44.23
C TYR A 139 28.98 54.13 43.09
N LEU A 140 28.25 55.20 42.78
CA LEU A 140 27.18 55.17 41.79
C LEU A 140 27.70 54.83 40.38
N ASP A 141 28.86 55.34 39.99
CA ASP A 141 29.43 55.08 38.66
C ASP A 141 30.05 53.67 38.58
N ALA A 142 30.72 53.25 39.66
CA ALA A 142 31.22 51.88 39.78
C ALA A 142 30.07 50.86 39.79
N TYR A 143 28.96 51.16 40.47
CA TYR A 143 27.75 50.34 40.51
C TYR A 143 27.09 50.22 39.13
N LYS A 144 26.95 51.32 38.38
CA LYS A 144 26.43 51.27 37.01
C LYS A 144 27.27 50.37 36.12
N THR A 145 28.60 50.50 36.19
CA THR A 145 29.54 49.67 35.42
C THR A 145 29.41 48.19 35.81
N GLN A 146 29.42 47.90 37.11
CA GLN A 146 29.28 46.55 37.64
C GLN A 146 27.95 45.91 37.24
N ARG A 147 26.85 46.66 37.31
CA ARG A 147 25.53 46.19 36.89
C ARG A 147 25.47 45.90 35.40
N GLN A 148 26.10 46.73 34.57
CA GLN A 148 26.18 46.47 33.12
C GLN A 148 26.97 45.20 32.80
N LEU A 149 28.05 44.93 33.54
CA LEU A 149 28.82 43.68 33.42
C LEU A 149 27.94 42.47 33.77
N VAL A 150 27.21 42.52 34.89
CA VAL A 150 26.29 41.44 35.32
C VAL A 150 25.20 41.18 34.27
N VAL A 151 24.58 42.24 33.72
CA VAL A 151 23.56 42.10 32.66
C VAL A 151 24.16 41.44 31.42
N THR A 152 25.32 41.92 30.97
CA THR A 152 25.99 41.38 29.78
C THR A 152 26.37 39.91 29.95
N ALA A 153 26.92 39.54 31.12
CA ALA A 153 27.26 38.16 31.45
C ALA A 153 26.00 37.27 31.54
N THR A 154 24.89 37.80 32.07
CA THR A 154 23.60 37.10 32.14
C THR A 154 23.08 36.77 30.75
N ASP A 155 23.02 37.76 29.85
CA ASP A 155 22.54 37.57 28.48
C ASP A 155 23.39 36.53 27.71
N LYS A 156 24.71 36.56 27.88
CA LYS A 156 25.63 35.58 27.29
C LYS A 156 25.40 34.18 27.85
N PHE A 157 25.24 34.05 29.16
CA PHE A 157 24.99 32.77 29.81
C PHE A 157 23.61 32.19 29.41
N GLU A 158 22.57 33.01 29.32
CA GLU A 158 21.26 32.58 28.83
C GLU A 158 21.34 32.05 27.40
N LYS A 159 22.08 32.73 26.51
CA LYS A 159 22.35 32.23 25.14
C LYS A 159 23.09 30.90 25.14
N LEU A 160 24.06 30.70 26.04
CA LEU A 160 24.74 29.41 26.20
C LEU A 160 23.78 28.30 26.64
N VAL A 161 22.93 28.59 27.63
CA VAL A 161 21.93 27.63 28.12
C VAL A 161 20.94 27.26 26.99
N GLN A 162 20.55 28.23 26.16
CA GLN A 162 19.67 28.00 25.00
C GLN A 162 20.24 27.05 23.94
N THR A 163 21.55 26.77 23.96
CA THR A 163 22.15 25.75 23.08
C THR A 163 21.75 24.32 23.46
N VAL A 164 21.33 24.11 24.71
CA VAL A 164 20.78 22.83 25.17
C VAL A 164 19.37 22.68 24.60
N ARG A 165 19.15 21.58 23.85
CA ARG A 165 17.86 21.27 23.21
C ARG A 165 17.12 20.10 23.84
N ASP A 166 17.85 19.24 24.55
CA ASP A 166 17.28 18.08 25.25
C ASP A 166 16.85 18.48 26.66
N TYR A 167 15.56 18.35 26.95
CA TYR A 167 15.01 18.66 28.28
C TYR A 167 15.38 17.59 29.34
N HIS A 168 15.89 16.42 28.95
CA HIS A 168 16.42 15.43 29.90
C HIS A 168 17.84 15.79 30.38
N ALA A 169 18.44 16.84 29.82
CA ALA A 169 19.78 17.26 30.20
C ALA A 169 19.84 17.63 31.69
N THR A 170 20.85 17.12 32.38
CA THR A 170 21.07 17.42 33.80
C THR A 170 22.08 18.55 33.98
N TRP A 171 21.90 19.33 35.07
CA TRP A 171 22.83 20.41 35.41
C TRP A 171 24.28 19.92 35.50
N LYS A 172 24.52 18.75 36.09
CA LYS A 172 25.87 18.18 36.25
C LYS A 172 26.55 17.95 34.90
N THR A 173 25.83 17.40 33.92
CA THR A 173 26.39 17.12 32.60
C THR A 173 26.66 18.42 31.84
N VAL A 174 25.71 19.36 31.88
CA VAL A 174 25.82 20.63 31.14
C VAL A 174 26.89 21.54 31.75
N SER A 175 26.90 21.70 33.07
CA SER A 175 27.91 22.52 33.76
C SER A 175 29.32 22.00 33.54
N ASN A 176 29.52 20.67 33.55
CA ASN A 176 30.82 20.07 33.26
C ASN A 176 31.32 20.32 31.82
N LYS A 177 30.40 20.47 30.86
CA LYS A 177 30.73 20.86 29.48
C LYS A 177 31.05 22.35 29.38
N LEU A 178 30.33 23.18 30.12
CA LEU A 178 30.48 24.64 30.08
C LEU A 178 31.61 25.17 30.97
N LYS A 179 32.17 24.36 31.89
CA LYS A 179 33.11 24.81 32.92
C LYS A 179 34.36 25.55 32.41
N ASN A 180 34.78 25.30 31.17
CA ASN A 180 35.94 25.94 30.54
C ASN A 180 35.53 27.05 29.56
N HIS A 181 34.24 27.39 29.48
CA HIS A 181 33.74 28.42 28.57
C HIS A 181 33.86 29.79 29.25
N PRO A 182 34.44 30.82 28.60
CA PRO A 182 34.70 32.11 29.24
C PRO A 182 33.43 32.78 29.76
N ASP A 183 32.35 32.80 28.98
CA ASP A 183 31.09 33.40 29.43
C ASP A 183 30.43 32.61 30.60
N TYR A 184 30.70 31.31 30.73
CA TYR A 184 30.24 30.53 31.88
C TYR A 184 31.03 30.92 33.13
N GLU A 185 32.36 30.93 33.04
CA GLU A 185 33.23 31.35 34.16
C GLU A 185 32.93 32.78 34.61
N GLU A 186 32.76 33.71 33.66
CA GLU A 186 32.39 35.10 33.91
C GLU A 186 31.06 35.20 34.68
N TYR A 187 30.02 34.49 34.23
CA TYR A 187 28.73 34.47 34.90
C TYR A 187 28.80 33.83 36.31
N ILE A 188 29.51 32.71 36.46
CA ILE A 188 29.68 32.04 37.75
C ILE A 188 30.40 32.94 38.76
N ASN A 189 31.43 33.66 38.33
CA ASN A 189 32.17 34.58 39.19
C ASN A 189 31.31 35.78 39.63
N LEU A 190 30.40 36.26 38.78
CA LEU A 190 29.55 37.41 39.08
C LEU A 190 28.29 37.06 39.87
N GLU A 191 27.60 35.98 39.51
CA GLU A 191 26.24 35.66 39.97
C GLU A 191 26.15 34.35 40.77
N GLY A 192 27.16 33.50 40.67
CA GLY A 192 27.26 32.25 41.42
C GLY A 192 26.54 31.05 40.79
N THR A 193 26.96 29.86 41.20
CA THR A 193 26.48 28.56 40.67
C THR A 193 25.00 28.30 40.94
N LYS A 194 24.44 28.82 42.05
CA LYS A 194 23.02 28.64 42.40
C LYS A 194 22.10 29.34 41.42
N LYS A 195 22.41 30.59 41.04
CA LYS A 195 21.62 31.33 40.04
C LYS A 195 21.74 30.68 38.66
N ALA A 196 22.95 30.26 38.28
CA ALA A 196 23.19 29.54 37.03
C ALA A 196 22.36 28.26 36.91
N LYS A 197 22.31 27.46 37.97
CA LYS A 197 21.47 26.25 38.04
C LYS A 197 19.99 26.58 37.90
N ASN A 198 19.51 27.64 38.56
CA ASN A 198 18.10 28.05 38.46
C ASN A 198 17.73 28.50 37.04
N THR A 199 18.58 29.29 36.38
CA THR A 199 18.38 29.69 34.98
C THR A 199 18.34 28.48 34.05
N PHE A 200 19.27 27.53 34.23
CA PHE A 200 19.26 26.26 33.50
C PHE A 200 17.97 25.47 33.75
N SER A 201 17.55 25.28 35.00
CA SER A 201 16.32 24.54 35.34
C SER A 201 15.07 25.19 34.73
N LYS A 202 15.00 26.53 34.68
CA LYS A 202 13.90 27.23 33.99
C LYS A 202 13.89 26.95 32.49
N HIS A 203 15.06 26.95 31.85
CA HIS A 203 15.18 26.61 30.42
C HIS A 203 14.77 25.16 30.14
N ILE A 204 15.18 24.22 30.97
CA ILE A 204 14.78 22.81 30.84
C ILE A 204 13.26 22.63 30.97
N GLU A 205 12.64 23.31 31.94
CA GLU A 205 11.18 23.29 32.09
C GLU A 205 10.49 23.87 30.84
N GLN A 206 11.00 24.98 30.29
CA GLN A 206 10.48 25.55 29.04
C GLN A 206 10.57 24.57 27.86
N LEU A 207 11.69 23.85 27.72
CA LEU A 207 11.82 22.83 26.67
C LEU A 207 10.83 21.69 26.85
N LYS A 208 10.60 21.23 28.09
CA LYS A 208 9.61 20.18 28.39
C LYS A 208 8.20 20.65 28.01
N GLN A 209 7.82 21.87 28.38
CA GLN A 209 6.51 22.44 28.04
C GLN A 209 6.31 22.59 26.52
N GLU A 210 7.35 23.00 25.79
CA GLU A 210 7.30 23.08 24.32
C GLU A 210 7.16 21.70 23.67
N HIS A 211 7.85 20.68 24.21
CA HIS A 211 7.69 19.30 23.76
C HIS A 211 6.27 18.77 23.97
N ILE A 212 5.70 18.98 25.17
CA ILE A 212 4.30 18.65 25.47
C ILE A 212 3.34 19.36 24.52
N ARG A 213 3.53 20.67 24.29
CA ARG A 213 2.70 21.46 23.37
C ARG A 213 2.72 20.87 21.96
N LYS A 214 3.91 20.54 21.45
CA LYS A 214 4.08 19.93 20.13
C LYS A 214 3.39 18.56 20.04
N ARG A 215 3.55 17.71 21.07
CA ARG A 215 2.86 16.41 21.12
C ARG A 215 1.34 16.57 21.15
N LYS A 216 0.81 17.50 21.94
CA LYS A 216 -0.63 17.84 21.96
C LYS A 216 -1.13 18.18 20.55
N GLU A 217 -0.41 19.05 19.85
CA GLU A 217 -0.74 19.47 18.48
C GLU A 217 -0.73 18.28 17.49
N GLU A 218 0.27 17.40 17.57
CA GLU A 218 0.35 16.18 16.77
C GLU A 218 -0.85 15.26 16.99
N TYR A 219 -1.26 15.04 18.25
CA TYR A 219 -2.42 14.21 18.59
C TYR A 219 -3.74 14.82 18.14
N ILE A 220 -3.94 16.12 18.35
CA ILE A 220 -5.14 16.85 17.88
C ILE A 220 -5.24 16.78 16.35
N ASN A 221 -4.13 16.90 15.62
CA ASN A 221 -4.11 16.76 14.16
C ASN A 221 -4.35 15.31 13.69
N ALA A 222 -4.06 14.31 14.53
CA ALA A 222 -4.35 12.90 14.23
C ALA A 222 -5.80 12.50 14.55
N LEU A 223 -6.46 13.22 15.48
CA LEU A 223 -7.80 12.90 15.97
C LEU A 223 -8.86 12.77 14.87
N PRO A 224 -8.95 13.63 13.83
CA PRO A 224 -9.94 13.46 12.77
C PRO A 224 -9.88 12.09 12.07
N ARG A 225 -8.68 11.53 11.90
CA ARG A 225 -8.52 10.18 11.30
C ARG A 225 -9.03 9.08 12.24
N ALA A 226 -8.78 9.22 13.54
CA ALA A 226 -9.32 8.29 14.54
C ALA A 226 -10.86 8.37 14.57
N LEU A 227 -11.43 9.58 14.54
CA LEU A 227 -12.88 9.78 14.48
C LEU A 227 -13.49 9.19 13.19
N ASN A 228 -12.86 9.39 12.03
CA ASN A 228 -13.29 8.74 10.78
C ASN A 228 -13.26 7.21 10.84
N THR A 229 -12.33 6.63 11.60
CA THR A 229 -12.21 5.16 11.74
C THR A 229 -13.29 4.62 12.68
N LEU A 230 -13.56 5.31 13.79
CA LEU A 230 -14.39 4.79 14.89
C LEU A 230 -15.84 5.31 14.88
N LEU A 231 -16.07 6.47 14.26
CA LEU A 231 -17.31 7.25 14.28
C LEU A 231 -17.63 7.78 12.87
N SER A 232 -17.62 6.91 11.86
CA SER A 232 -17.97 7.26 10.47
C SER A 232 -19.47 7.35 10.20
N ASN A 233 -20.29 6.67 10.99
CA ASN A 233 -21.74 6.64 10.80
C ASN A 233 -22.41 7.83 11.47
N LEU A 234 -22.90 8.79 10.67
CA LEU A 234 -23.59 9.99 11.16
C LEU A 234 -24.83 9.64 11.99
N ASP A 235 -25.62 8.66 11.56
CA ASP A 235 -26.90 8.32 12.20
C ASP A 235 -26.71 7.83 13.65
N GLU A 236 -25.51 7.31 13.97
CA GLU A 236 -25.15 6.86 15.32
C GLU A 236 -24.67 7.99 16.23
N ILE A 237 -24.20 9.12 15.68
CA ILE A 237 -23.48 10.15 16.45
C ILE A 237 -24.11 11.55 16.38
N GLU A 238 -25.00 11.83 15.43
CA GLU A 238 -25.57 13.16 15.18
C GLU A 238 -26.20 13.79 16.43
N LEU A 239 -26.85 12.96 17.26
CA LEU A 239 -27.54 13.39 18.49
C LEU A 239 -26.71 13.19 19.76
N LEU A 240 -25.50 12.63 19.65
CA LEU A 240 -24.66 12.34 20.81
C LEU A 240 -23.88 13.58 21.25
N SER A 241 -23.91 13.85 22.55
CA SER A 241 -22.94 14.75 23.19
C SER A 241 -21.53 14.16 23.10
N TRP A 242 -20.50 15.00 23.26
CA TRP A 242 -19.12 14.53 23.23
C TRP A 242 -18.87 13.43 24.28
N SER A 243 -19.41 13.59 25.49
CA SER A 243 -19.29 12.58 26.55
C SER A 243 -19.91 11.23 26.19
N GLU A 244 -21.03 11.22 25.47
CA GLU A 244 -21.68 9.99 25.00
C GLU A 244 -20.89 9.35 23.85
N ALA A 245 -20.39 10.17 22.91
CA ALA A 245 -19.54 9.71 21.82
C ALA A 245 -18.25 9.03 22.33
N LEU A 246 -17.64 9.55 23.40
CA LEU A 246 -16.49 8.91 24.06
C LEU A 246 -16.81 7.49 24.54
N LYS A 247 -17.95 7.29 25.21
CA LYS A 247 -18.39 5.97 25.69
C LYS A 247 -18.69 4.98 24.56
N VAL A 248 -19.18 5.48 23.42
CA VAL A 248 -19.39 4.66 22.22
C VAL A 248 -18.05 4.28 21.61
N MET A 249 -17.12 5.23 21.52
CA MET A 249 -15.80 5.04 20.93
C MET A 249 -14.96 4.01 21.69
N GLU A 250 -15.00 4.01 23.04
CA GLU A 250 -14.33 3.02 23.89
C GLU A 250 -14.75 1.57 23.61
N LYS A 251 -15.98 1.36 23.11
CA LYS A 251 -16.53 0.02 22.83
C LYS A 251 -16.19 -0.49 21.43
N ARG A 252 -15.57 0.33 20.58
CA ARG A 252 -15.23 -0.05 19.20
C ARG A 252 -14.04 -1.01 19.18
N PRO A 253 -14.03 -2.00 18.27
CA PRO A 253 -12.94 -2.97 18.17
C PRO A 253 -11.59 -2.30 17.88
N ASP A 254 -11.59 -1.25 17.06
CA ASP A 254 -10.36 -0.55 16.66
C ASP A 254 -9.88 0.50 17.67
N PHE A 255 -10.57 0.66 18.80
CA PHE A 255 -10.25 1.69 19.81
C PHE A 255 -8.78 1.63 20.25
N GLN A 256 -8.27 0.43 20.55
CA GLN A 256 -6.90 0.23 21.04
C GLN A 256 -5.82 0.51 19.97
N SER A 257 -6.21 0.55 18.70
CA SER A 257 -5.33 0.92 17.58
C SER A 257 -5.15 2.44 17.46
N CYS A 258 -6.15 3.20 17.93
CA CYS A 258 -6.17 4.66 17.85
C CYS A 258 -5.79 5.34 19.18
N PHE A 259 -6.16 4.75 20.31
CA PHE A 259 -6.05 5.37 21.63
C PHE A 259 -5.21 4.55 22.62
N VAL A 260 -4.65 5.26 23.59
CA VAL A 260 -3.98 4.67 24.76
C VAL A 260 -4.62 5.22 26.03
N VAL A 261 -5.01 4.34 26.94
CA VAL A 261 -5.61 4.71 28.23
C VAL A 261 -4.53 4.69 29.31
N LEU A 262 -4.34 5.82 29.98
CA LEU A 262 -3.41 5.98 31.10
C LEU A 262 -4.23 6.10 32.39
N GLU A 263 -3.94 5.27 33.40
CA GLU A 263 -4.91 5.02 34.48
C GLU A 263 -5.05 6.16 35.51
N LYS A 264 -3.97 6.87 35.87
CA LYS A 264 -3.97 7.73 37.08
C LYS A 264 -3.29 9.08 36.94
N THR A 265 -2.43 9.25 35.95
CA THR A 265 -1.61 10.45 35.78
C THR A 265 -1.87 11.01 34.39
N PRO A 266 -2.12 12.33 34.26
CA PRO A 266 -2.28 12.98 32.97
C PRO A 266 -1.15 12.64 32.01
N TRP A 267 -1.46 12.45 30.74
CA TRP A 267 -0.49 12.00 29.74
C TRP A 267 0.76 12.89 29.65
N ASP A 268 0.61 14.19 29.88
CA ASP A 268 1.65 15.22 29.84
C ASP A 268 2.59 15.20 31.08
N GLU A 269 2.22 14.44 32.11
CA GLU A 269 3.02 14.19 33.29
C GLU A 269 3.66 12.79 33.31
N THR A 270 3.36 11.94 32.32
CA THR A 270 3.91 10.58 32.21
C THR A 270 5.03 10.48 31.18
N ASP A 271 5.80 9.39 31.22
CA ASP A 271 6.80 9.05 30.19
C ASP A 271 6.19 8.82 28.79
N HIS A 272 4.87 8.89 28.64
CA HIS A 272 4.22 8.80 27.34
C HIS A 272 4.61 9.95 26.41
N ILE A 273 4.93 11.13 26.96
CA ILE A 273 5.41 12.28 26.16
C ILE A 273 6.66 11.95 25.35
N ASP A 274 7.48 11.00 25.81
CA ASP A 274 8.73 10.58 25.17
C ASP A 274 8.57 9.42 24.20
N LYS A 275 7.38 8.79 24.14
CA LYS A 275 7.09 7.67 23.24
C LYS A 275 6.74 8.17 21.84
N VAL A 276 7.69 8.81 21.15
CA VAL A 276 7.48 9.43 19.83
C VAL A 276 7.03 8.41 18.76
N ASN A 277 7.40 7.13 18.91
CA ASN A 277 6.98 6.07 18.00
C ASN A 277 5.54 5.60 18.22
N ASP A 278 4.98 5.81 19.41
CA ASP A 278 3.58 5.51 19.69
C ASP A 278 2.71 6.66 19.15
N ARG A 279 1.96 6.36 18.10
CA ARG A 279 1.07 7.33 17.42
C ARG A 279 -0.33 7.35 18.02
N ARG A 280 -0.63 6.48 18.99
CA ARG A 280 -1.94 6.44 19.63
C ARG A 280 -2.15 7.69 20.46
N ILE A 281 -3.37 8.20 20.42
CA ILE A 281 -3.77 9.41 21.12
C ILE A 281 -4.05 9.06 22.59
N PRO A 282 -3.48 9.77 23.57
CA PRO A 282 -3.86 9.60 24.96
C PRO A 282 -5.35 9.87 25.15
N PHE A 283 -6.07 8.92 25.73
CA PHE A 283 -7.52 9.01 25.82
C PHE A 283 -7.97 10.16 26.75
N ASP A 284 -7.18 10.47 27.78
CA ASP A 284 -7.38 11.60 28.67
C ASP A 284 -7.23 12.97 27.98
N LEU A 285 -6.49 13.07 26.85
CA LEU A 285 -6.45 14.28 26.01
C LEU A 285 -7.84 14.69 25.51
N LEU A 286 -8.76 13.73 25.34
CA LEU A 286 -10.10 13.97 24.84
C LEU A 286 -10.99 14.77 25.81
N THR A 287 -10.55 14.94 27.05
CA THR A 287 -11.19 15.83 28.03
C THR A 287 -11.00 17.32 27.72
N THR A 288 -10.12 17.65 26.77
CA THR A 288 -9.82 19.04 26.39
C THR A 288 -10.87 19.63 25.44
N LEU A 289 -11.08 20.95 25.54
CA LEU A 289 -12.00 21.69 24.66
C LEU A 289 -11.55 21.64 23.19
N GLU A 290 -10.26 21.54 22.91
CA GLU A 290 -9.77 21.42 21.55
C GLU A 290 -10.17 20.08 20.91
N ALA A 291 -10.13 18.98 21.67
CA ALA A 291 -10.59 17.68 21.19
C ALA A 291 -12.12 17.68 20.93
N GLU A 292 -12.89 18.30 21.82
CA GLU A 292 -14.35 18.44 21.63
C GLU A 292 -14.68 19.24 20.36
N LYS A 293 -13.96 20.34 20.10
CA LYS A 293 -14.12 21.12 18.86
C LYS A 293 -13.82 20.29 17.61
N VAL A 294 -12.81 19.42 17.65
CA VAL A 294 -12.51 18.50 16.54
C VAL A 294 -13.66 17.53 16.31
N TYR A 295 -14.28 16.99 17.37
CA TYR A 295 -15.47 16.16 17.25
C TYR A 295 -16.66 16.92 16.64
N GLN A 296 -16.94 18.13 17.09
CA GLN A 296 -18.02 18.95 16.52
C GLN A 296 -17.79 19.22 15.02
N ASN A 297 -16.57 19.56 14.63
CA ASN A 297 -16.20 19.74 13.22
C ASN A 297 -16.36 18.44 12.42
N HIS A 298 -16.03 17.29 13.00
CA HIS A 298 -16.22 15.98 12.39
C HIS A 298 -17.69 15.67 12.13
N VAL A 299 -18.57 15.89 13.12
CA VAL A 299 -20.03 15.72 12.94
C VAL A 299 -20.55 16.65 11.85
N GLN A 300 -20.17 17.93 11.84
CA GLN A 300 -20.57 18.87 10.79
C GLN A 300 -20.05 18.46 9.41
N HIS A 301 -18.83 17.94 9.33
CA HIS A 301 -18.29 17.39 8.09
C HIS A 301 -19.15 16.24 7.57
N LEU A 302 -19.51 15.28 8.42
CA LEU A 302 -20.38 14.15 8.03
C LEU A 302 -21.79 14.61 7.61
N ILE A 303 -22.37 15.60 8.30
CA ILE A 303 -23.66 16.20 7.90
C ILE A 303 -23.55 16.82 6.50
N SER A 304 -22.50 17.60 6.26
CA SER A 304 -22.26 18.23 4.96
C SER A 304 -22.08 17.20 3.85
N GLU A 305 -21.41 16.09 4.15
CA GLU A 305 -21.13 15.01 3.21
C GLU A 305 -22.40 14.23 2.86
N LYS A 306 -23.22 13.87 3.87
CA LYS A 306 -24.55 13.26 3.64
C LYS A 306 -25.42 14.15 2.76
N ARG A 307 -25.49 15.45 3.08
CA ARG A 307 -26.25 16.43 2.27
C ARG A 307 -25.70 16.53 0.84
N ARG A 308 -24.38 16.52 0.67
CA ARG A 308 -23.73 16.56 -0.65
C ARG A 308 -24.12 15.35 -1.50
N VAL A 309 -24.08 14.14 -0.93
CA VAL A 309 -24.52 12.90 -1.60
C VAL A 309 -26.00 12.95 -1.97
N GLU A 310 -26.87 13.38 -1.05
CA GLU A 310 -28.30 13.56 -1.35
C GLU A 310 -28.56 14.54 -2.49
N MET A 311 -27.80 15.63 -2.55
CA MET A 311 -27.90 16.60 -3.65
C MET A 311 -27.38 16.04 -4.96
N LYS A 312 -26.31 15.23 -4.96
CA LYS A 312 -25.85 14.52 -6.18
C LYS A 312 -26.94 13.59 -6.72
N GLU A 313 -27.64 12.86 -5.85
CA GLU A 313 -28.75 11.99 -6.25
C GLU A 313 -29.96 12.78 -6.78
N LYS A 314 -30.32 13.90 -6.13
CA LYS A 314 -31.37 14.80 -6.64
C LYS A 314 -30.98 15.39 -7.99
N PHE A 315 -29.73 15.81 -8.15
CA PHE A 315 -29.20 16.35 -9.39
C PHE A 315 -29.24 15.31 -10.52
N LYS A 316 -28.86 14.05 -10.24
CA LYS A 316 -29.00 12.93 -11.18
C LYS A 316 -30.46 12.79 -11.65
N LYS A 317 -31.42 12.81 -10.72
CA LYS A 317 -32.87 12.74 -11.05
C LYS A 317 -33.35 13.94 -11.86
N THR A 318 -32.74 15.12 -11.73
CA THR A 318 -33.02 16.25 -12.60
C THR A 318 -32.52 15.98 -14.02
N LEU A 319 -31.28 15.49 -14.17
CA LEU A 319 -30.72 15.12 -15.49
C LEU A 319 -31.60 14.09 -16.22
N GLU A 320 -32.10 13.07 -15.52
CA GLU A 320 -32.98 12.04 -16.11
C GLU A 320 -34.31 12.60 -16.66
N LYS A 321 -34.79 13.73 -16.15
CA LYS A 321 -36.03 14.37 -16.62
C LYS A 321 -35.82 15.26 -17.84
N ILE A 322 -34.57 15.59 -18.14
CA ILE A 322 -34.22 16.50 -19.22
C ILE A 322 -34.23 15.74 -20.55
N GLN A 323 -35.18 16.07 -21.43
CA GLN A 323 -35.36 15.36 -22.69
C GLN A 323 -34.34 15.69 -23.79
N PHE A 324 -33.63 16.82 -23.69
CA PHE A 324 -32.65 17.22 -24.71
C PHE A 324 -31.24 16.64 -24.47
N ILE A 325 -31.02 15.92 -23.36
CA ILE A 325 -29.76 15.20 -23.12
C ILE A 325 -29.76 13.94 -23.98
N SER A 326 -28.79 13.85 -24.88
CA SER A 326 -28.59 12.71 -25.78
C SER A 326 -27.30 11.94 -25.45
N PRO A 327 -27.22 10.64 -25.80
CA PRO A 327 -25.99 9.85 -25.67
C PRO A 327 -24.79 10.52 -26.37
N GLY A 328 -23.67 10.65 -25.65
CA GLY A 328 -22.43 11.23 -26.17
C GLY A 328 -22.42 12.76 -26.23
N GLN A 329 -23.40 13.43 -25.63
CA GLN A 329 -23.41 14.89 -25.53
C GLN A 329 -22.39 15.38 -24.48
N PRO A 330 -21.58 16.40 -24.80
CA PRO A 330 -20.62 16.97 -23.85
C PRO A 330 -21.31 17.80 -22.77
N TRP A 331 -20.68 17.88 -21.60
CA TRP A 331 -21.20 18.61 -20.44
C TRP A 331 -21.40 20.11 -20.72
N GLU A 332 -20.52 20.70 -21.53
CA GLU A 332 -20.51 22.11 -21.90
C GLU A 332 -21.78 22.52 -22.65
N GLU A 333 -22.41 21.60 -23.37
CA GLU A 333 -23.69 21.83 -24.07
C GLU A 333 -24.90 21.74 -23.13
N VAL A 334 -24.76 21.10 -21.96
CA VAL A 334 -25.88 20.81 -21.05
C VAL A 334 -25.91 21.73 -19.84
N ILE A 335 -24.75 22.24 -19.42
CA ILE A 335 -24.61 23.03 -18.19
C ILE A 335 -25.60 24.19 -18.11
N CYS A 336 -25.84 24.91 -19.21
CA CYS A 336 -26.71 26.07 -19.25
C CYS A 336 -28.17 25.76 -18.88
N PHE A 337 -28.61 24.52 -19.01
CA PHE A 337 -29.97 24.12 -18.70
C PHE A 337 -30.17 23.68 -17.25
N VAL A 338 -29.08 23.46 -16.52
CA VAL A 338 -29.11 22.95 -15.14
C VAL A 338 -28.60 23.97 -14.12
N MET A 339 -28.15 25.15 -14.56
CA MET A 339 -27.62 26.20 -13.66
C MET A 339 -28.64 26.67 -12.62
N GLU A 340 -29.93 26.62 -12.95
CA GLU A 340 -31.02 27.04 -12.06
C GLU A 340 -31.51 25.91 -11.14
N ASP A 341 -31.02 24.68 -11.29
CA ASP A 341 -31.40 23.55 -10.45
C ASP A 341 -30.91 23.77 -9.00
N GLU A 342 -31.79 23.54 -8.04
CA GLU A 342 -31.48 23.73 -6.63
C GLU A 342 -30.37 22.79 -6.15
N ALA A 343 -30.35 21.52 -6.60
CA ALA A 343 -29.33 20.57 -6.19
C ALA A 343 -27.97 20.90 -6.81
N PHE A 344 -27.95 21.43 -8.04
CA PHE A 344 -26.74 21.94 -8.71
C PHE A 344 -26.03 23.03 -7.88
N LYS A 345 -26.78 23.93 -7.22
CA LYS A 345 -26.22 25.00 -6.37
C LYS A 345 -25.50 24.49 -5.10
N TYR A 346 -25.80 23.27 -4.66
CA TYR A 346 -25.23 22.68 -3.43
C TYR A 346 -24.09 21.69 -3.66
N ILE A 347 -23.77 21.37 -4.91
CA ILE A 347 -22.68 20.46 -5.28
C ILE A 347 -21.54 21.23 -5.97
N THR A 348 -20.34 20.66 -5.96
CA THR A 348 -19.18 21.27 -6.62
C THR A 348 -19.23 21.09 -8.15
N ASP A 349 -18.45 21.86 -8.90
CA ASP A 349 -18.29 21.66 -10.35
C ASP A 349 -17.72 20.28 -10.69
N ALA A 350 -16.85 19.75 -9.82
CA ALA A 350 -16.35 18.38 -9.96
C ALA A 350 -17.47 17.35 -9.77
N ASP A 351 -18.34 17.55 -8.78
CA ASP A 351 -19.47 16.66 -8.51
C ASP A 351 -20.49 16.66 -9.65
N SER A 352 -20.83 17.82 -10.19
CA SER A 352 -21.79 17.93 -11.29
C SER A 352 -21.28 17.23 -12.55
N LYS A 353 -20.01 17.41 -12.91
CA LYS A 353 -19.34 16.70 -14.00
C LYS A 353 -19.30 15.19 -13.77
N GLU A 354 -18.99 14.75 -12.55
CA GLU A 354 -18.96 13.32 -12.19
C GLU A 354 -20.34 12.68 -12.30
N VAL A 355 -21.38 13.34 -11.79
CA VAL A 355 -22.78 12.88 -11.88
C VAL A 355 -23.22 12.83 -13.33
N TYR A 356 -22.91 13.86 -14.12
CA TYR A 356 -23.22 13.88 -15.55
C TYR A 356 -22.48 12.78 -16.32
N ALA A 357 -21.19 12.57 -16.05
CA ALA A 357 -20.42 11.51 -16.70
C ALA A 357 -20.96 10.11 -16.37
N ARG A 358 -21.45 9.89 -15.14
CA ARG A 358 -22.14 8.65 -14.77
C ARG A 358 -23.46 8.50 -15.53
N HIS A 359 -24.29 9.54 -15.55
CA HIS A 359 -25.56 9.54 -16.28
C HIS A 359 -25.34 9.31 -17.80
N GLN A 360 -24.35 9.98 -18.40
CA GLN A 360 -23.95 9.77 -19.80
C GLN A 360 -23.56 8.32 -20.07
N ARG A 361 -22.75 7.69 -19.21
CA ARG A 361 -22.43 6.26 -19.37
C ARG A 361 -23.69 5.40 -19.35
N GLU A 362 -24.61 5.62 -18.42
CA GLU A 362 -25.85 4.85 -18.32
C GLU A 362 -26.71 4.97 -19.59
N ILE A 363 -26.94 6.20 -20.10
CA ILE A 363 -27.76 6.38 -21.31
C ILE A 363 -27.04 5.93 -22.60
N VAL A 364 -25.71 6.01 -22.64
CA VAL A 364 -24.91 5.53 -23.78
C VAL A 364 -24.96 4.02 -23.88
N GLU A 365 -24.72 3.29 -22.78
CA GLU A 365 -24.79 1.83 -22.79
C GLU A 365 -26.20 1.35 -23.12
N LYS A 366 -27.24 1.98 -22.56
CA LYS A 366 -28.63 1.69 -22.95
C LYS A 366 -28.89 1.92 -24.45
N ALA A 367 -28.41 3.03 -25.01
CA ALA A 367 -28.58 3.31 -26.44
C ALA A 367 -27.83 2.31 -27.34
N LYS A 368 -26.70 1.76 -26.88
CA LYS A 368 -25.98 0.69 -27.60
C LYS A 368 -26.75 -0.62 -27.57
N GLU A 369 -27.36 -0.98 -26.44
CA GLU A 369 -28.24 -2.16 -26.32
C GLU A 369 -29.45 -2.04 -27.25
N GLU A 370 -30.16 -0.90 -27.21
CA GLU A 370 -31.29 -0.62 -28.10
C GLU A 370 -30.87 -0.63 -29.58
N PHE A 371 -29.68 -0.11 -29.91
CA PHE A 371 -29.12 -0.18 -31.25
C PHE A 371 -28.87 -1.62 -31.70
N GLN A 372 -28.32 -2.46 -30.83
CA GLN A 372 -28.05 -3.87 -31.14
C GLN A 372 -29.36 -4.66 -31.32
N GLU A 373 -30.38 -4.40 -30.50
CA GLU A 373 -31.71 -5.00 -30.66
C GLU A 373 -32.33 -4.61 -32.01
N MET A 374 -32.24 -3.33 -32.39
CA MET A 374 -32.69 -2.83 -33.69
C MET A 374 -31.98 -3.52 -34.87
N LEU A 375 -30.70 -3.84 -34.75
CA LEU A 375 -29.98 -4.61 -35.79
C LEU A 375 -30.52 -6.04 -35.92
N PHE A 376 -30.87 -6.69 -34.81
CA PHE A 376 -31.52 -8.00 -34.86
C PHE A 376 -32.92 -7.95 -35.47
N GLU A 377 -33.69 -6.90 -35.20
CA GLU A 377 -35.01 -6.67 -35.82
C GLU A 377 -34.89 -6.53 -37.34
N HIS A 378 -33.81 -5.90 -37.83
CA HIS A 378 -33.50 -5.71 -39.26
C HIS A 378 -32.56 -6.79 -39.81
N SER A 379 -32.67 -8.03 -39.31
CA SER A 379 -31.84 -9.18 -39.72
C SER A 379 -31.79 -9.40 -41.24
N GLU A 380 -32.84 -8.98 -41.96
CA GLU A 380 -32.97 -9.10 -43.40
C GLU A 380 -31.96 -8.31 -44.21
N LEU A 381 -31.40 -7.25 -43.63
CA LEU A 381 -30.36 -6.46 -44.29
C LEU A 381 -29.06 -7.25 -44.48
N PHE A 382 -28.91 -8.37 -43.77
CA PHE A 382 -27.66 -9.12 -43.66
C PHE A 382 -27.69 -10.51 -44.33
N TYR A 383 -28.83 -11.00 -44.85
CA TYR A 383 -28.94 -12.36 -45.40
C TYR A 383 -28.14 -12.62 -46.69
N ASP A 384 -28.05 -11.64 -47.59
CA ASP A 384 -27.44 -11.80 -48.93
C ASP A 384 -25.92 -11.60 -48.94
N LEU A 385 -25.33 -11.55 -47.75
CA LEU A 385 -23.92 -11.29 -47.59
C LEU A 385 -23.11 -12.59 -47.79
N ASP A 386 -22.18 -12.61 -48.76
CA ASP A 386 -21.43 -13.81 -49.16
C ASP A 386 -20.45 -14.30 -48.06
N LEU A 387 -20.36 -15.63 -47.86
CA LEU A 387 -19.65 -16.30 -46.75
C LEU A 387 -18.15 -15.99 -46.64
N ASN A 388 -17.56 -15.38 -47.67
CA ASN A 388 -16.12 -15.07 -47.75
C ASN A 388 -15.82 -13.60 -48.06
N ALA A 389 -16.81 -12.70 -48.10
CA ALA A 389 -16.62 -11.32 -48.51
C ALA A 389 -16.96 -10.33 -47.39
N THR A 390 -16.03 -9.42 -47.09
CA THR A 390 -16.34 -8.15 -46.42
C THR A 390 -17.47 -7.46 -47.18
N PRO A 391 -18.51 -6.91 -46.51
CA PRO A 391 -19.59 -6.21 -47.20
C PRO A 391 -19.04 -5.21 -48.22
N SER A 392 -19.56 -5.21 -49.44
CA SER A 392 -19.15 -4.23 -50.45
C SER A 392 -19.53 -2.81 -50.00
N THR A 393 -18.84 -1.80 -50.53
CA THR A 393 -19.17 -0.40 -50.25
C THR A 393 -20.63 -0.06 -50.61
N ASP A 394 -21.15 -0.66 -51.68
CA ASP A 394 -22.55 -0.50 -52.10
C ASP A 394 -23.51 -1.13 -51.10
N LYS A 395 -23.19 -2.32 -50.57
CA LYS A 395 -24.03 -3.00 -49.57
C LYS A 395 -24.02 -2.28 -48.22
N MET A 396 -22.86 -1.76 -47.79
CA MET A 396 -22.80 -0.91 -46.59
C MET A 396 -23.64 0.36 -46.77
N SER A 397 -23.64 0.97 -47.97
CA SER A 397 -24.45 2.15 -48.25
C SER A 397 -25.95 1.86 -48.18
N GLU A 398 -26.39 0.70 -48.67
CA GLU A 398 -27.77 0.22 -48.55
C GLU A 398 -28.18 0.02 -47.08
N ILE A 399 -27.34 -0.67 -46.29
CA ILE A 399 -27.57 -0.88 -44.85
C ILE A 399 -27.71 0.46 -44.14
N HIS A 400 -26.77 1.39 -44.35
CA HIS A 400 -26.85 2.72 -43.75
C HIS A 400 -28.08 3.50 -44.20
N ALA A 401 -28.52 3.38 -45.45
CA ALA A 401 -29.70 4.09 -45.94
C ALA A 401 -30.96 3.67 -45.16
N VAL A 402 -31.15 2.36 -44.96
CA VAL A 402 -32.30 1.84 -44.19
C VAL A 402 -32.18 2.19 -42.72
N LEU A 403 -31.04 1.88 -42.09
CA LEU A 403 -30.85 2.14 -40.66
C LEU A 403 -30.88 3.63 -40.32
N SER A 404 -30.50 4.51 -41.26
CA SER A 404 -30.48 5.96 -41.00
C SER A 404 -31.85 6.55 -40.70
N GLU A 405 -32.96 5.87 -41.00
CA GLU A 405 -34.29 6.33 -40.65
C GLU A 405 -34.72 5.95 -39.23
N GLU A 406 -34.10 4.91 -38.64
CA GLU A 406 -34.42 4.41 -37.30
C GLU A 406 -34.06 5.41 -36.19
N PRO A 407 -34.96 5.70 -35.24
CA PRO A 407 -34.67 6.56 -34.10
C PRO A 407 -33.48 6.09 -33.26
N ARG A 408 -33.35 4.77 -33.07
CA ARG A 408 -32.24 4.14 -32.31
C ARG A 408 -30.89 4.31 -33.01
N TYR A 409 -30.86 4.36 -34.34
CA TYR A 409 -29.65 4.70 -35.12
C TYR A 409 -29.27 6.18 -34.96
N LYS A 410 -30.27 7.07 -34.99
CA LYS A 410 -30.11 8.52 -34.78
C LYS A 410 -29.67 8.84 -33.35
N ALA A 411 -30.07 8.03 -32.35
CA ALA A 411 -29.69 8.20 -30.95
C ALA A 411 -28.16 8.16 -30.71
N LEU A 412 -27.42 7.40 -31.51
CA LEU A 412 -25.95 7.30 -31.45
C LEU A 412 -25.23 8.26 -32.41
N GLN A 413 -25.89 9.31 -32.94
CA GLN A 413 -25.28 10.23 -33.91
C GLN A 413 -23.99 10.91 -33.42
N LYS A 414 -23.90 11.21 -32.11
CA LYS A 414 -22.71 11.83 -31.48
C LYS A 414 -21.60 10.80 -31.20
N LEU A 415 -21.90 9.52 -31.38
CA LEU A 415 -21.01 8.36 -31.15
C LEU A 415 -20.85 7.54 -32.43
N ALA A 416 -20.61 8.22 -33.56
CA ALA A 416 -20.46 7.57 -34.86
C ALA A 416 -19.42 6.42 -34.88
N PRO A 417 -18.24 6.52 -34.21
CA PRO A 417 -17.28 5.42 -34.15
C PRO A 417 -17.81 4.18 -33.41
N ASP A 418 -18.50 4.37 -32.28
CA ASP A 418 -19.13 3.26 -31.53
C ASP A 418 -20.23 2.61 -32.36
N ARG A 419 -21.08 3.41 -33.01
CA ARG A 419 -22.15 2.93 -33.88
C ARG A 419 -21.61 2.07 -35.02
N GLU A 420 -20.56 2.55 -35.70
CA GLU A 420 -19.92 1.81 -36.79
C GLU A 420 -19.28 0.51 -36.29
N SER A 421 -18.59 0.57 -35.15
CA SER A 421 -17.99 -0.60 -34.51
C SER A 421 -19.04 -1.65 -34.14
N LEU A 422 -20.17 -1.24 -33.58
CA LEU A 422 -21.27 -2.15 -33.23
C LEU A 422 -21.90 -2.79 -34.47
N LEU A 423 -22.10 -2.01 -35.54
CA LEU A 423 -22.60 -2.53 -36.82
C LEU A 423 -21.65 -3.57 -37.41
N LEU A 424 -20.35 -3.27 -37.48
CA LEU A 424 -19.35 -4.20 -37.98
C LEU A 424 -19.23 -5.47 -37.12
N LYS A 425 -19.34 -5.35 -35.79
CA LYS A 425 -19.41 -6.50 -34.89
C LYS A 425 -20.64 -7.36 -35.16
N HIS A 426 -21.81 -6.74 -35.32
CA HIS A 426 -23.04 -7.46 -35.64
C HIS A 426 -22.92 -8.21 -36.96
N ILE A 427 -22.43 -7.54 -38.00
CA ILE A 427 -22.11 -8.14 -39.29
C ILE A 427 -21.17 -9.34 -39.09
N GLY A 428 -20.05 -9.17 -38.38
CA GLY A 428 -19.10 -10.25 -38.10
C GLY A 428 -19.71 -11.45 -37.36
N PHE A 429 -20.63 -11.19 -36.43
CA PHE A 429 -21.38 -12.22 -35.71
C PHE A 429 -22.32 -12.99 -36.63
N VAL A 430 -23.09 -12.31 -37.49
CA VAL A 430 -24.03 -12.94 -38.44
C VAL A 430 -23.29 -13.88 -39.39
N TYR A 431 -22.08 -13.52 -39.84
CA TYR A 431 -21.28 -14.36 -40.73
C TYR A 431 -20.59 -15.54 -40.05
N HIS A 432 -20.03 -15.31 -38.87
CA HIS A 432 -19.17 -16.28 -38.22
C HIS A 432 -19.56 -16.41 -36.76
N PRO A 433 -20.78 -16.93 -36.45
CA PRO A 433 -21.29 -17.00 -35.08
C PRO A 433 -20.45 -17.99 -34.29
N THR A 434 -19.49 -17.45 -33.56
CA THR A 434 -18.53 -18.17 -32.75
C THR A 434 -18.45 -17.47 -31.40
N LYS A 435 -17.88 -18.15 -30.40
CA LYS A 435 -17.66 -17.55 -29.10
C LYS A 435 -16.83 -16.27 -29.16
N GLU A 436 -15.92 -16.17 -30.13
CA GLU A 436 -15.07 -14.98 -30.36
C GLU A 436 -15.82 -13.79 -30.98
N THR A 437 -16.85 -14.05 -31.79
CA THR A 437 -17.66 -13.00 -32.45
C THR A 437 -18.97 -12.72 -31.74
N CYS A 438 -19.30 -13.49 -30.69
CA CYS A 438 -20.54 -13.35 -29.93
C CYS A 438 -20.69 -11.93 -29.39
N LEU A 439 -21.84 -11.30 -29.71
CA LEU A 439 -22.12 -9.93 -29.27
C LEU A 439 -22.34 -9.83 -27.76
N SER A 440 -22.59 -10.95 -27.07
CA SER A 440 -22.66 -11.01 -25.60
C SER A 440 -21.27 -11.05 -24.94
N GLY A 441 -20.18 -11.19 -25.71
CA GLY A 441 -18.81 -11.19 -25.19
C GLY A 441 -18.58 -12.24 -24.09
N GLN A 442 -18.14 -11.80 -22.91
CA GLN A 442 -17.96 -12.68 -21.73
C GLN A 442 -19.26 -13.34 -21.24
N ASN A 443 -20.42 -12.82 -21.65
CA ASN A 443 -21.72 -13.44 -21.39
C ASN A 443 -22.16 -14.44 -22.47
N CYS A 444 -21.29 -14.79 -23.41
CA CYS A 444 -21.52 -15.88 -24.36
C CYS A 444 -21.77 -17.19 -23.61
N MET A 445 -22.84 -17.91 -23.97
CA MET A 445 -23.17 -19.19 -23.35
C MET A 445 -22.11 -20.25 -23.63
N ASP A 446 -21.52 -20.27 -24.82
CA ASP A 446 -20.48 -21.25 -25.17
C ASP A 446 -19.24 -21.11 -24.28
N ILE A 447 -18.82 -19.86 -24.00
CA ILE A 447 -17.71 -19.58 -23.07
C ILE A 447 -18.06 -20.08 -21.66
N LYS A 448 -19.26 -19.75 -21.17
CA LYS A 448 -19.72 -20.17 -19.84
C LYS A 448 -19.84 -21.69 -19.70
N VAL A 449 -20.29 -22.38 -20.74
CA VAL A 449 -20.36 -23.85 -20.81
C VAL A 449 -18.95 -24.44 -20.78
N GLU A 450 -18.02 -23.93 -21.60
CA GLU A 450 -16.63 -24.39 -21.62
C GLU A 450 -15.94 -24.22 -20.26
N GLU A 451 -16.07 -23.06 -19.63
CA GLU A 451 -15.50 -22.79 -18.30
C GLU A 451 -16.05 -23.75 -17.24
N LEU A 452 -17.36 -24.00 -17.26
CA LEU A 452 -18.01 -24.91 -16.32
C LEU A 452 -17.55 -26.35 -16.54
N LEU A 453 -17.52 -26.82 -17.79
CA LEU A 453 -17.06 -28.17 -18.11
C LEU A 453 -15.58 -28.38 -17.76
N ALA A 454 -14.72 -27.40 -18.03
CA ALA A 454 -13.30 -27.47 -17.67
C ALA A 454 -13.10 -27.61 -16.15
N ASN A 455 -13.90 -26.90 -15.35
CA ASN A 455 -13.84 -26.98 -13.89
C ASN A 455 -14.40 -28.30 -13.34
N SER A 456 -15.47 -28.84 -13.93
CA SER A 456 -16.10 -30.09 -13.50
C SER A 456 -15.27 -31.33 -13.89
N LEU A 457 -14.60 -31.33 -15.05
CA LEU A 457 -13.74 -32.44 -15.50
C LEU A 457 -12.48 -32.59 -14.62
N LEU A 458 -11.93 -31.49 -14.09
CA LEU A 458 -10.81 -31.54 -13.15
C LEU A 458 -11.19 -32.21 -11.81
N GLN A 459 -12.47 -32.16 -11.41
CA GLN A 459 -12.97 -32.86 -10.23
C GLN A 459 -13.22 -34.36 -10.48
N LEU A 460 -13.63 -34.74 -11.70
CA LEU A 460 -13.85 -36.14 -12.10
C LEU A 460 -12.55 -36.96 -12.23
N ASP A 461 -11.42 -36.32 -12.56
CA ASP A 461 -10.12 -36.98 -12.72
C ASP A 461 -9.56 -37.54 -11.40
N HIS A 462 -9.94 -36.99 -10.24
CA HIS A 462 -9.50 -37.50 -8.94
C HIS A 462 -10.22 -38.79 -8.51
N GLY A 463 -11.30 -39.18 -9.19
CA GLY A 463 -12.12 -40.35 -8.86
C GLY A 463 -12.00 -41.56 -9.79
N ARG A 464 -11.42 -41.41 -11.00
CA ARG A 464 -11.42 -42.47 -12.04
C ARG A 464 -10.07 -43.16 -12.29
N SER A 465 -9.05 -42.90 -11.48
CA SER A 465 -7.71 -43.50 -11.63
C SER A 465 -7.65 -45.03 -11.38
N ASN A 466 -8.69 -45.64 -10.80
CA ASN A 466 -8.64 -47.05 -10.35
C ASN A 466 -9.35 -48.09 -11.25
N LEU A 467 -9.76 -47.76 -12.48
CA LEU A 467 -10.48 -48.71 -13.36
C LEU A 467 -9.70 -49.14 -14.63
N TYR A 468 -8.44 -48.71 -14.81
CA TYR A 468 -7.63 -49.07 -15.99
C TYR A 468 -6.75 -50.32 -15.81
N HIS A 469 -7.02 -51.16 -14.81
CA HIS A 469 -6.32 -52.44 -14.61
C HIS A 469 -7.24 -53.64 -14.83
N ASP A 470 -7.85 -53.74 -16.00
CA ASP A 470 -8.13 -55.06 -16.60
C ASP A 470 -8.33 -54.91 -18.11
N SER A 471 -7.23 -54.83 -18.86
CA SER A 471 -7.28 -54.91 -20.32
C SER A 471 -7.09 -56.36 -20.73
N ALA A 472 -8.02 -56.89 -21.53
CA ALA A 472 -7.83 -58.10 -22.33
C ALA A 472 -6.38 -58.18 -22.85
N ASN A 473 -5.75 -59.36 -22.75
CA ASN A 473 -4.39 -59.67 -23.21
C ASN A 473 -4.25 -59.48 -24.75
N ILE A 474 -4.29 -58.23 -25.21
CA ILE A 474 -4.03 -57.84 -26.59
C ILE A 474 -2.59 -57.36 -26.60
N ASP A 475 -1.71 -58.23 -27.08
CA ASP A 475 -0.29 -57.95 -27.23
C ASP A 475 0.09 -57.67 -28.69
N LYS A 476 -0.83 -57.97 -29.64
CA LYS A 476 -0.66 -57.73 -31.08
C LYS A 476 -1.83 -56.95 -31.70
N ILE A 477 -1.52 -55.89 -32.45
CA ILE A 477 -2.48 -55.03 -33.14
C ILE A 477 -2.21 -55.01 -34.66
N ASN A 478 -3.05 -55.72 -35.40
CA ASN A 478 -3.16 -55.62 -36.85
C ASN A 478 -3.90 -54.34 -37.27
N LEU A 479 -3.28 -53.44 -38.04
CA LEU A 479 -3.87 -52.19 -38.50
C LEU A 479 -3.88 -52.10 -40.02
N PHE A 480 -5.04 -51.74 -40.56
CA PHE A 480 -5.18 -51.40 -41.96
C PHE A 480 -5.02 -49.89 -42.13
N ILE A 481 -4.24 -49.43 -43.11
CA ILE A 481 -4.04 -48.00 -43.36
C ILE A 481 -4.49 -47.69 -44.79
N LEU A 482 -5.54 -46.88 -44.89
CA LEU A 482 -6.16 -46.46 -46.13
C LEU A 482 -5.78 -45.00 -46.44
N GLY A 483 -5.35 -44.76 -47.66
CA GLY A 483 -4.93 -43.44 -48.12
C GLY A 483 -4.94 -43.37 -49.64
N LYS A 484 -4.83 -42.15 -50.17
CA LYS A 484 -4.70 -41.87 -51.59
C LYS A 484 -3.33 -41.26 -51.88
N ASP A 485 -2.76 -41.56 -53.04
CA ASP A 485 -1.50 -40.98 -53.54
C ASP A 485 -0.32 -41.20 -52.56
N GLY A 486 -0.20 -42.42 -52.05
CA GLY A 486 0.90 -42.84 -51.17
C GLY A 486 0.78 -42.46 -49.69
N LEU A 487 -0.25 -41.70 -49.28
CA LEU A 487 -0.42 -41.26 -47.88
C LEU A 487 -0.46 -42.42 -46.86
N ALA A 488 -1.07 -43.55 -47.23
CA ALA A 488 -1.09 -44.75 -46.37
C ALA A 488 0.31 -45.30 -46.09
N GLN A 489 1.16 -45.34 -47.13
CA GLN A 489 2.52 -45.83 -47.02
C GLN A 489 3.38 -44.87 -46.19
N GLU A 490 3.17 -43.57 -46.34
CA GLU A 490 3.86 -42.55 -45.54
C GLU A 490 3.52 -42.65 -44.05
N LEU A 491 2.25 -42.83 -43.69
CA LEU A 491 1.86 -43.04 -42.29
C LEU A 491 2.43 -44.37 -41.74
N ALA A 492 2.37 -45.45 -42.52
CA ALA A 492 2.94 -46.74 -42.11
C ALA A 492 4.45 -46.64 -41.85
N ASN A 493 5.18 -45.93 -42.70
CA ASN A 493 6.61 -45.71 -42.52
C ASN A 493 6.89 -44.87 -41.26
N GLU A 494 6.08 -43.85 -40.97
CA GLU A 494 6.23 -43.04 -39.75
C GLU A 494 5.93 -43.83 -38.47
N ILE A 495 4.97 -44.76 -38.50
CA ILE A 495 4.74 -45.67 -37.36
C ILE A 495 5.94 -46.62 -37.18
N ARG A 496 6.46 -47.18 -38.27
CA ARG A 496 7.64 -48.08 -38.22
C ARG A 496 8.91 -47.37 -37.73
N THR A 497 9.13 -46.11 -38.09
CA THR A 497 10.28 -45.34 -37.57
C THR A 497 10.19 -45.04 -36.07
N GLN A 498 8.98 -45.11 -35.50
CA GLN A 498 8.72 -44.96 -34.07
C GLN A 498 8.63 -46.32 -33.34
N SER A 499 8.83 -47.44 -34.05
CA SER A 499 8.78 -48.81 -33.52
C SER A 499 10.18 -49.45 -33.51
N THR A 500 10.40 -50.47 -32.68
CA THR A 500 11.61 -51.31 -32.69
C THR A 500 11.19 -52.76 -32.95
N ASP A 501 11.67 -53.40 -34.02
CA ASP A 501 11.27 -54.77 -34.40
C ASP A 501 9.74 -55.00 -34.45
N ASP A 502 9.01 -54.07 -35.06
CA ASP A 502 7.53 -54.02 -35.12
C ASP A 502 6.82 -53.88 -33.75
N GLU A 503 7.55 -53.60 -32.68
CA GLU A 503 7.00 -53.27 -31.36
C GLU A 503 6.87 -51.75 -31.14
N TYR A 504 5.68 -51.30 -30.73
CA TYR A 504 5.37 -49.90 -30.45
C TYR A 504 4.96 -49.69 -28.99
N ALA A 505 5.59 -48.72 -28.31
CA ALA A 505 5.30 -48.39 -26.92
C ALA A 505 4.18 -47.33 -26.81
N LEU A 506 3.06 -47.70 -26.18
CA LEU A 506 1.92 -46.82 -25.93
C LEU A 506 1.49 -46.93 -24.46
N ASP A 507 1.49 -45.79 -23.76
CA ASP A 507 1.04 -45.65 -22.36
C ASP A 507 1.65 -46.67 -21.39
N GLY A 508 2.94 -47.00 -21.57
CA GLY A 508 3.70 -47.90 -20.71
C GLY A 508 3.56 -49.39 -21.05
N LYS A 509 2.74 -49.76 -22.05
CA LYS A 509 2.66 -51.13 -22.61
C LYS A 509 3.27 -51.18 -24.02
N ILE A 510 3.92 -52.30 -24.34
CA ILE A 510 4.49 -52.57 -25.67
C ILE A 510 3.50 -53.44 -26.45
N TYR A 511 3.22 -53.07 -27.70
CA TYR A 511 2.32 -53.79 -28.61
C TYR A 511 3.07 -54.17 -29.90
N GLU A 512 2.92 -55.40 -30.37
CA GLU A 512 3.37 -55.83 -31.70
C GLU A 512 2.41 -55.29 -32.76
N LEU A 513 2.87 -54.47 -33.71
CA LEU A 513 2.05 -53.86 -34.75
C LEU A 513 2.24 -54.55 -36.10
N ASP A 514 1.17 -55.10 -36.68
CA ASP A 514 1.17 -55.59 -38.06
C ASP A 514 0.44 -54.57 -38.97
N LEU A 515 1.20 -53.78 -39.73
CA LEU A 515 0.69 -52.65 -40.52
C LEU A 515 0.54 -53.02 -42.00
N ARG A 516 -0.68 -52.88 -42.53
CA ARG A 516 -0.97 -53.04 -43.96
C ARG A 516 -1.43 -51.72 -44.60
N PRO A 517 -0.50 -50.93 -45.20
CA PRO A 517 -0.87 -49.78 -46.00
C PRO A 517 -1.42 -50.20 -47.37
N VAL A 518 -2.54 -49.61 -47.76
CA VAL A 518 -3.17 -49.83 -49.07
C VAL A 518 -3.52 -48.50 -49.70
N ASP A 519 -2.96 -48.27 -50.89
CA ASP A 519 -3.40 -47.20 -51.77
C ASP A 519 -4.64 -47.67 -52.52
N ALA A 520 -5.72 -46.92 -52.38
CA ALA A 520 -7.06 -47.36 -52.70
C ALA A 520 -7.38 -47.39 -54.21
N LYS A 521 -6.37 -47.21 -55.08
CA LYS A 521 -6.46 -47.48 -56.53
C LYS A 521 -6.26 -48.97 -56.89
N SER A 522 -5.93 -49.83 -55.92
CA SER A 522 -5.78 -51.28 -56.15
C SER A 522 -7.16 -51.93 -56.42
N PRO A 523 -7.40 -52.58 -57.59
CA PRO A 523 -8.66 -53.29 -57.87
C PRO A 523 -8.90 -54.50 -56.93
N TYR A 524 -7.96 -54.78 -56.03
CA TYR A 524 -7.98 -55.84 -55.04
C TYR A 524 -8.11 -55.33 -53.59
N LEU A 525 -8.51 -54.06 -53.37
CA LEU A 525 -8.64 -53.44 -52.02
C LEU A 525 -9.40 -54.35 -51.04
N LEU A 526 -10.46 -54.98 -51.54
CA LEU A 526 -11.24 -55.97 -50.80
C LEU A 526 -10.40 -57.23 -50.62
N THR A 527 -9.90 -57.87 -51.67
CA THR A 527 -9.08 -59.10 -51.56
C THR A 527 -7.85 -58.97 -50.64
N GLN A 528 -7.29 -57.77 -50.46
CA GLN A 528 -6.17 -57.47 -49.56
C GLN A 528 -6.57 -57.25 -48.09
N LEU A 529 -7.79 -56.78 -47.83
CA LEU A 529 -8.41 -56.80 -46.50
C LEU A 529 -8.63 -58.25 -46.02
N TRP A 530 -8.80 -59.19 -46.95
CA TRP A 530 -9.26 -60.55 -46.66
C TRP A 530 -8.22 -61.62 -47.02
N THR A 531 -7.29 -61.84 -46.09
CA THR A 531 -6.45 -63.05 -46.09
C THR A 531 -6.65 -63.77 -44.76
N SER A 532 -6.78 -65.10 -44.75
CA SER A 532 -6.90 -65.88 -43.50
C SER A 532 -5.77 -65.62 -42.49
N ALA A 533 -4.64 -65.07 -42.96
CA ALA A 533 -3.47 -64.70 -42.18
C ALA A 533 -3.53 -63.32 -41.49
N PHE A 534 -4.53 -62.46 -41.77
CA PHE A 534 -4.58 -61.09 -41.19
C PHE A 534 -6.01 -60.63 -40.93
N LYS A 535 -6.28 -60.25 -39.68
CA LYS A 535 -7.57 -59.73 -39.21
C LYS A 535 -7.38 -58.34 -38.64
N PRO A 536 -7.84 -57.26 -39.30
CA PRO A 536 -7.61 -55.90 -38.84
C PRO A 536 -8.43 -55.58 -37.58
N HIS A 537 -7.79 -54.93 -36.60
CA HIS A 537 -8.45 -54.42 -35.40
C HIS A 537 -9.02 -53.00 -35.58
N GLY A 538 -8.45 -52.24 -36.53
CA GLY A 538 -8.89 -50.89 -36.86
C GLY A 538 -8.33 -50.45 -38.21
N CYS A 539 -8.94 -49.39 -38.76
CA CYS A 539 -8.58 -48.81 -40.05
C CYS A 539 -8.26 -47.32 -39.91
N PHE A 540 -7.01 -46.94 -40.17
CA PHE A 540 -6.60 -45.54 -40.26
C PHE A 540 -6.85 -45.00 -41.65
N CYS A 541 -7.69 -43.98 -41.76
CA CYS A 541 -8.13 -43.38 -42.99
C CYS A 541 -7.52 -41.98 -43.12
N VAL A 542 -6.56 -41.84 -44.02
CA VAL A 542 -5.66 -40.69 -44.06
C VAL A 542 -5.94 -39.81 -45.26
N PHE A 543 -6.06 -38.50 -45.04
CA PHE A 543 -6.35 -37.53 -46.08
C PHE A 543 -5.56 -36.23 -45.90
N ASN A 544 -5.36 -35.49 -46.98
CA ASN A 544 -4.64 -34.21 -46.97
C ASN A 544 -5.28 -33.14 -47.86
N SER A 545 -6.40 -33.44 -48.51
CA SER A 545 -7.12 -32.56 -49.43
C SER A 545 -8.60 -32.95 -49.47
N ILE A 546 -9.47 -32.04 -49.93
CA ILE A 546 -10.92 -32.32 -50.09
C ILE A 546 -11.13 -33.53 -51.00
N GLU A 547 -10.36 -33.63 -52.09
CA GLU A 547 -10.45 -34.75 -53.04
C GLU A 547 -10.10 -36.09 -52.38
N SER A 548 -9.03 -36.13 -51.57
CA SER A 548 -8.67 -37.33 -50.80
C SER A 548 -9.70 -37.66 -49.71
N LEU A 549 -10.31 -36.65 -49.10
CA LEU A 549 -11.33 -36.80 -48.06
C LEU A 549 -12.63 -37.42 -48.61
N THR A 550 -13.16 -36.88 -49.72
CA THR A 550 -14.35 -37.41 -50.39
C THR A 550 -14.14 -38.85 -50.81
N PHE A 551 -12.98 -39.14 -51.39
CA PHE A 551 -12.60 -40.47 -51.83
C PHE A 551 -12.51 -41.48 -50.66
N ILE A 552 -11.93 -41.08 -49.53
CA ILE A 552 -11.90 -41.90 -48.31
C ILE A 552 -13.32 -42.18 -47.80
N GLY A 553 -14.20 -41.17 -47.81
CA GLY A 553 -15.61 -41.33 -47.43
C GLY A 553 -16.34 -42.39 -48.27
N GLU A 554 -16.12 -42.40 -49.59
CA GLU A 554 -16.67 -43.41 -50.51
C GLU A 554 -16.13 -44.83 -50.21
N CYS A 555 -14.83 -44.94 -49.94
CA CYS A 555 -14.20 -46.22 -49.60
C CYS A 555 -14.75 -46.80 -48.28
N ILE A 556 -14.90 -45.98 -47.24
CA ILE A 556 -15.49 -46.41 -45.96
C ILE A 556 -16.93 -46.87 -46.16
N ALA A 557 -17.73 -46.11 -46.93
CA ALA A 557 -19.10 -46.48 -47.24
C ALA A 557 -19.17 -47.83 -47.97
N LYS A 558 -18.27 -48.08 -48.93
CA LYS A 558 -18.19 -49.35 -49.66
C LYS A 558 -17.79 -50.53 -48.75
N ILE A 559 -16.79 -50.35 -47.89
CA ILE A 559 -16.36 -51.38 -46.92
C ILE A 559 -17.52 -51.75 -45.97
N ARG A 560 -18.23 -50.74 -45.44
CA ARG A 560 -19.40 -50.98 -44.56
C ARG A 560 -20.56 -51.67 -45.29
N ALA A 561 -20.82 -51.31 -46.54
CA ALA A 561 -21.88 -51.92 -47.35
C ALA A 561 -21.60 -53.41 -47.62
N GLU A 562 -20.35 -53.78 -47.92
CA GLU A 562 -19.97 -55.18 -48.18
C GLU A 562 -19.90 -56.02 -46.89
N ALA A 563 -19.43 -55.45 -45.78
CA ALA A 563 -19.46 -56.10 -44.47
C ALA A 563 -20.89 -56.49 -44.04
N SER A 564 -21.90 -55.73 -44.49
CA SER A 564 -23.31 -56.01 -44.22
C SER A 564 -23.90 -57.16 -45.04
N GLN A 565 -23.25 -57.59 -46.14
CA GLN A 565 -23.74 -58.66 -47.03
C GLN A 565 -23.19 -60.05 -46.67
N ILE A 566 -22.01 -60.15 -46.05
CA ILE A 566 -21.36 -61.42 -45.71
C ILE A 566 -21.85 -61.90 -44.32
N ARG A 567 -22.98 -62.61 -44.27
CA ARG A 567 -23.61 -63.10 -43.01
C ARG A 567 -22.79 -64.10 -42.16
N ARG A 568 -21.53 -64.42 -42.51
CA ARG A 568 -20.73 -65.44 -41.82
C ARG A 568 -19.55 -64.94 -41.00
N ASP A 569 -19.18 -63.65 -41.04
CA ASP A 569 -18.02 -63.15 -40.30
C ASP A 569 -18.36 -61.94 -39.41
N LYS A 570 -18.76 -62.21 -38.15
CA LYS A 570 -19.17 -61.19 -37.15
C LYS A 570 -18.08 -60.15 -36.85
N TYR A 571 -16.81 -60.45 -37.13
CA TYR A 571 -15.68 -59.54 -36.89
C TYR A 571 -15.72 -58.27 -37.75
N MET A 572 -16.44 -58.29 -38.86
CA MET A 572 -16.31 -57.28 -39.91
C MET A 572 -17.37 -56.19 -39.84
N ALA A 573 -18.50 -56.47 -39.19
CA ALA A 573 -19.51 -55.46 -38.88
C ALA A 573 -18.99 -54.41 -37.88
N ASN A 574 -17.88 -54.71 -37.18
CA ASN A 574 -17.38 -53.94 -36.04
C ASN A 574 -15.99 -53.32 -36.27
N LEU A 575 -15.53 -53.21 -37.52
CA LEU A 575 -14.24 -52.57 -37.82
C LEU A 575 -14.30 -51.07 -37.50
N SER A 576 -13.44 -50.60 -36.61
CA SER A 576 -13.32 -49.19 -36.26
C SER A 576 -12.56 -48.42 -37.35
N PHE A 577 -13.04 -47.22 -37.67
CA PHE A 577 -12.37 -46.31 -38.59
C PHE A 577 -11.87 -45.10 -37.79
N THR A 578 -10.73 -44.53 -38.17
CA THR A 578 -10.23 -43.27 -37.61
C THR A 578 -9.78 -42.39 -38.75
N LEU A 579 -10.34 -41.18 -38.86
CA LEU A 579 -9.95 -40.20 -39.86
C LEU A 579 -8.77 -39.39 -39.34
N ILE A 580 -7.67 -39.36 -40.09
CA ILE A 580 -6.42 -38.68 -39.71
C ILE A 580 -6.08 -37.64 -40.77
N LEU A 581 -6.00 -36.37 -40.36
CA LEU A 581 -5.57 -35.28 -41.22
C LEU A 581 -4.04 -35.24 -41.29
N ALA A 582 -3.49 -35.41 -42.49
CA ALA A 582 -2.06 -35.24 -42.75
C ALA A 582 -1.69 -33.76 -42.88
N ASN A 583 -0.57 -33.38 -42.27
CA ASN A 583 -0.04 -32.02 -42.38
C ASN A 583 0.48 -31.76 -43.81
N GLN A 584 0.17 -30.58 -44.35
CA GLN A 584 0.68 -30.14 -45.64
C GLN A 584 2.02 -29.43 -45.46
N ARG A 585 3.02 -29.77 -46.28
CA ARG A 585 4.38 -29.18 -46.19
C ARG A 585 4.43 -27.73 -46.66
N ASP A 586 3.43 -27.26 -47.41
CA ASP A 586 3.38 -25.89 -47.91
C ASP A 586 2.70 -24.98 -46.88
N SER A 587 3.47 -24.07 -46.30
CA SER A 587 3.10 -23.14 -45.23
C SER A 587 2.05 -22.07 -45.64
N VAL A 588 1.31 -22.28 -46.74
CA VAL A 588 0.33 -21.32 -47.28
C VAL A 588 -0.94 -22.04 -47.79
N SER A 589 -1.49 -23.00 -47.05
CA SER A 589 -2.85 -23.47 -47.34
C SER A 589 -3.88 -22.69 -46.55
N LYS A 590 -4.38 -21.60 -47.17
CA LYS A 590 -5.55 -20.82 -46.69
C LYS A 590 -6.80 -21.68 -46.44
N ASN A 591 -6.79 -22.94 -46.88
CA ASN A 591 -7.89 -23.88 -46.81
C ASN A 591 -7.76 -24.93 -45.70
N LEU A 592 -6.71 -24.90 -44.86
CA LEU A 592 -6.56 -25.87 -43.76
C LEU A 592 -7.72 -25.83 -42.74
N PRO A 593 -8.23 -24.65 -42.31
CA PRO A 593 -9.41 -24.59 -41.45
C PRO A 593 -10.66 -25.20 -42.09
N ILE A 594 -10.83 -24.98 -43.41
CA ILE A 594 -11.94 -25.55 -44.19
C ILE A 594 -11.81 -27.07 -44.26
N LEU A 595 -10.61 -27.57 -44.55
CA LEU A 595 -10.34 -29.01 -44.64
C LEU A 595 -10.51 -29.71 -43.29
N ARG A 596 -10.12 -29.08 -42.18
CA ARG A 596 -10.41 -29.56 -40.82
C ARG A 596 -11.91 -29.65 -40.57
N HIS A 597 -12.64 -28.57 -40.86
CA HIS A 597 -14.08 -28.54 -40.66
C HIS A 597 -14.81 -29.62 -41.48
N GLN A 598 -14.45 -29.78 -42.76
CA GLN A 598 -15.02 -30.84 -43.60
C GLN A 598 -14.62 -32.24 -43.15
N GLY A 599 -13.37 -32.41 -42.69
CA GLY A 599 -12.89 -33.65 -42.08
C GLY A 599 -13.73 -34.04 -40.86
N GLN A 600 -13.96 -33.08 -39.97
CA GLN A 600 -14.79 -33.25 -38.78
C GLN A 600 -16.25 -33.54 -39.14
N GLN A 601 -16.83 -32.83 -40.11
CA GLN A 601 -18.19 -33.10 -40.59
C GLN A 601 -18.33 -34.53 -41.14
N LEU A 602 -17.35 -34.99 -41.94
CA LEU A 602 -17.37 -36.35 -42.46
C LEU A 602 -17.20 -37.38 -41.33
N ALA A 603 -16.32 -37.11 -40.36
CA ALA A 603 -16.12 -37.96 -39.18
C ALA A 603 -17.41 -38.09 -38.35
N ASN A 604 -18.10 -36.98 -38.10
CA ASN A 604 -19.39 -36.94 -37.42
C ASN A 604 -20.45 -37.73 -38.21
N LYS A 605 -20.50 -37.57 -39.54
CA LYS A 605 -21.42 -38.32 -40.41
C LYS A 605 -21.15 -39.82 -40.42
N LEU A 606 -19.88 -40.22 -40.42
CA LEU A 606 -19.46 -41.63 -40.41
C LEU A 606 -19.43 -42.24 -39.00
N GLN A 607 -19.61 -41.42 -37.97
CA GLN A 607 -19.49 -41.77 -36.56
C GLN A 607 -18.13 -42.43 -36.26
N CYS A 608 -17.05 -41.76 -36.65
CA CYS A 608 -15.69 -42.20 -36.36
C CYS A 608 -14.85 -41.06 -35.76
N PRO A 609 -13.80 -41.36 -34.96
CA PRO A 609 -12.92 -40.34 -34.42
C PRO A 609 -12.19 -39.57 -35.52
N PHE A 610 -12.01 -38.26 -35.30
CA PHE A 610 -11.17 -37.38 -36.11
C PHE A 610 -9.91 -37.02 -35.34
N VAL A 611 -8.75 -37.11 -36.00
CA VAL A 611 -7.44 -36.77 -35.45
C VAL A 611 -6.84 -35.63 -36.25
N ASP A 612 -6.83 -34.44 -35.66
CA ASP A 612 -6.30 -33.21 -36.26
C ASP A 612 -4.77 -33.08 -36.11
N VAL A 613 -4.18 -32.12 -36.81
CA VAL A 613 -2.77 -31.73 -36.73
C VAL A 613 -2.54 -30.86 -35.47
N PRO A 614 -1.64 -31.26 -34.54
CA PRO A 614 -1.34 -30.49 -33.34
C PRO A 614 -0.80 -29.09 -33.63
N ALA A 615 -1.21 -28.09 -32.83
CA ALA A 615 -0.74 -26.72 -32.96
C ALA A 615 0.79 -26.61 -32.77
N GLY A 616 1.48 -25.90 -33.67
CA GLY A 616 2.90 -25.54 -33.53
C GLY A 616 3.94 -26.54 -34.08
N THR A 617 3.57 -27.44 -35.00
CA THR A 617 4.49 -28.49 -35.51
C THR A 617 4.85 -28.34 -37.00
N TYR A 618 6.15 -28.40 -37.33
CA TYR A 618 6.77 -28.51 -38.68
C TYR A 618 7.89 -29.58 -38.62
N PRO A 619 8.33 -30.28 -39.70
CA PRO A 619 7.86 -30.38 -41.09
C PRO A 619 7.33 -31.78 -41.45
N ARG A 620 7.06 -32.65 -40.45
CA ARG A 620 6.58 -34.02 -40.69
C ARG A 620 5.09 -34.02 -41.06
N LYS A 621 4.72 -34.92 -41.97
CA LYS A 621 3.32 -35.08 -42.44
C LYS A 621 2.41 -35.68 -41.35
N PHE A 622 2.96 -36.49 -40.45
CA PHE A 622 2.26 -37.09 -39.31
C PHE A 622 3.08 -36.88 -38.03
N ASN A 623 2.39 -36.61 -36.93
CA ASN A 623 3.00 -36.44 -35.62
C ASN A 623 2.78 -37.68 -34.74
N GLU A 624 3.75 -37.99 -33.87
CA GLU A 624 3.64 -39.04 -32.84
C GLU A 624 2.37 -38.89 -31.99
N ALA A 625 1.98 -37.66 -31.65
CA ALA A 625 0.75 -37.40 -30.90
C ALA A 625 -0.51 -37.87 -31.65
N GLN A 626 -0.56 -37.66 -32.98
CA GLN A 626 -1.67 -38.11 -33.82
C GLN A 626 -1.73 -39.65 -33.87
N ILE A 627 -0.56 -40.30 -34.00
CA ILE A 627 -0.45 -41.76 -34.04
C ILE A 627 -0.90 -42.37 -32.70
N LYS A 628 -0.43 -41.84 -31.57
CA LYS A 628 -0.84 -42.29 -30.23
C LYS A 628 -2.34 -42.11 -30.01
N GLN A 629 -2.90 -40.96 -30.39
CA GLN A 629 -4.34 -40.71 -30.28
C GLN A 629 -5.16 -41.69 -31.12
N ALA A 630 -4.75 -41.94 -32.36
CA ALA A 630 -5.43 -42.89 -33.24
C ALA A 630 -5.34 -44.33 -32.72
N LEU A 631 -4.18 -44.75 -32.20
CA LEU A 631 -3.98 -46.09 -31.61
C LEU A 631 -4.82 -46.31 -30.35
N ARG A 632 -4.93 -45.31 -29.48
CA ARG A 632 -5.82 -45.36 -28.31
C ARG A 632 -7.27 -45.59 -28.72
N GLY A 633 -7.76 -44.85 -29.71
CA GLY A 633 -9.11 -45.02 -30.24
C GLY A 633 -9.38 -46.43 -30.77
N VAL A 634 -8.39 -47.08 -31.41
CA VAL A 634 -8.53 -48.48 -31.85
C VAL A 634 -8.58 -49.43 -30.66
N LEU A 635 -7.69 -49.26 -29.66
CA LEU A 635 -7.68 -50.12 -28.47
C LEU A 635 -8.98 -50.02 -27.66
N GLU A 636 -9.54 -48.82 -27.51
CA GLU A 636 -10.86 -48.62 -26.88
C GLU A 636 -11.97 -49.30 -27.68
N ALA A 637 -11.99 -49.14 -28.99
CA ALA A 637 -12.98 -49.81 -29.85
C ALA A 637 -12.88 -51.34 -29.78
N VAL A 638 -11.65 -51.89 -29.67
CA VAL A 638 -11.46 -53.35 -29.51
C VAL A 638 -11.95 -53.83 -28.15
N LYS A 639 -11.72 -53.08 -27.07
CA LYS A 639 -12.26 -53.41 -25.73
C LYS A 639 -13.79 -53.45 -25.73
N HIS A 640 -14.45 -52.43 -26.29
CA HIS A 640 -15.91 -52.41 -26.42
C HIS A 640 -16.47 -53.56 -27.26
N ASN A 641 -15.74 -54.04 -28.26
CA ASN A 641 -16.17 -55.17 -29.09
C ASN A 641 -16.06 -56.53 -28.38
N PHE A 642 -15.20 -56.68 -27.36
CA PHE A 642 -15.09 -57.90 -26.55
C PHE A 642 -16.27 -58.06 -25.56
N ASP A 643 -16.80 -56.94 -25.03
CA ASP A 643 -17.94 -56.97 -24.10
C ASP A 643 -19.28 -57.35 -24.76
N VAL A 644 -19.38 -57.29 -26.09
CA VAL A 644 -20.62 -57.56 -26.86
C VAL A 644 -20.80 -59.06 -27.21
N VAL A 645 -19.84 -59.94 -26.87
CA VAL A 645 -19.98 -61.41 -27.05
C VAL A 645 -20.41 -62.08 -25.74
N SER A 646 -21.54 -61.64 -25.19
CA SER A 646 -22.35 -62.40 -24.23
C SER A 646 -23.68 -62.84 -24.88
N PRO A 647 -24.29 -63.97 -24.48
CA PRO A 647 -25.41 -64.53 -25.22
C PRO A 647 -26.66 -63.65 -25.12
N VAL A 648 -27.30 -63.44 -26.28
CA VAL A 648 -28.59 -62.80 -26.61
C VAL A 648 -29.40 -62.23 -25.42
N PRO A 649 -29.68 -60.92 -25.38
CA PRO A 649 -30.54 -60.35 -24.36
C PRO A 649 -32.03 -60.62 -24.66
N THR A 650 -32.73 -61.09 -23.63
CA THR A 650 -34.19 -61.15 -23.53
C THR A 650 -34.81 -59.74 -23.43
N ILE A 651 -36.10 -59.64 -23.77
CA ILE A 651 -36.97 -58.46 -23.99
C ILE A 651 -37.09 -57.45 -22.79
N LYS A 652 -36.10 -57.33 -21.89
CA LYS A 652 -36.04 -56.32 -20.81
C LYS A 652 -34.99 -55.21 -21.01
N ASP A 653 -34.20 -55.24 -22.07
CA ASP A 653 -33.19 -54.20 -22.37
C ASP A 653 -33.67 -53.18 -23.40
N LEU A 654 -34.71 -52.40 -23.05
CA LEU A 654 -35.08 -51.19 -23.79
C LEU A 654 -34.47 -49.92 -23.15
N SER A 655 -33.54 -50.04 -22.21
CA SER A 655 -33.00 -48.89 -21.44
C SER A 655 -31.58 -48.45 -21.77
N GLU A 656 -30.97 -48.92 -22.86
CA GLU A 656 -29.75 -48.31 -23.41
C GLU A 656 -30.03 -47.79 -24.83
N ALA A 657 -30.92 -46.80 -24.92
CA ALA A 657 -30.90 -45.90 -26.06
C ALA A 657 -29.78 -44.88 -25.81
N ASP A 658 -28.76 -44.88 -26.67
CA ASP A 658 -27.71 -43.86 -26.67
C ASP A 658 -28.33 -42.49 -27.03
N LEU A 659 -28.79 -41.76 -26.01
CA LEU A 659 -29.51 -40.50 -26.16
C LEU A 659 -28.53 -39.36 -26.41
N ARG A 660 -28.48 -38.89 -27.65
CA ARG A 660 -27.75 -37.68 -28.01
C ARG A 660 -28.63 -36.46 -27.78
N ILE A 661 -28.27 -35.66 -26.77
CA ILE A 661 -28.98 -34.43 -26.42
C ILE A 661 -28.27 -33.25 -27.08
N VAL A 662 -29.01 -32.47 -27.85
CA VAL A 662 -28.54 -31.18 -28.39
C VAL A 662 -29.24 -30.08 -27.61
N MET A 663 -28.46 -29.21 -26.98
CA MET A 663 -28.95 -28.05 -26.23
C MET A 663 -28.67 -26.77 -27.01
N CYS A 664 -29.62 -25.84 -26.98
CA CYS A 664 -29.46 -24.49 -27.50
C CYS A 664 -29.85 -23.50 -26.38
N ALA A 665 -28.95 -22.58 -26.07
CA ALA A 665 -29.15 -21.54 -25.06
C ALA A 665 -28.84 -20.17 -25.65
N MET A 666 -29.65 -19.17 -25.30
CA MET A 666 -29.48 -17.81 -25.81
C MET A 666 -28.33 -17.11 -25.07
N CYS A 667 -27.39 -16.54 -25.83
CA CYS A 667 -26.30 -15.74 -25.27
C CYS A 667 -26.85 -14.48 -24.58
N GLY A 668 -26.33 -14.15 -23.39
CA GLY A 668 -26.80 -13.02 -22.59
C GLY A 668 -28.04 -13.28 -21.73
N ASP A 669 -28.62 -14.48 -21.75
CA ASP A 669 -29.71 -14.85 -20.85
C ASP A 669 -29.23 -14.82 -19.37
N PRO A 670 -30.00 -14.24 -18.42
CA PRO A 670 -29.67 -14.26 -16.99
C PRO A 670 -29.72 -15.67 -16.36
N PHE A 671 -30.22 -16.70 -17.07
CA PHE A 671 -30.28 -18.06 -16.56
C PHE A 671 -28.88 -18.68 -16.38
N SER A 672 -28.64 -19.31 -15.23
CA SER A 672 -27.35 -19.94 -14.92
C SER A 672 -27.16 -21.23 -15.73
N VAL A 673 -26.04 -21.33 -16.44
CA VAL A 673 -25.63 -22.53 -17.19
C VAL A 673 -25.50 -23.76 -16.28
N ASP A 674 -25.10 -23.56 -15.02
CA ASP A 674 -24.95 -24.61 -14.01
C ASP A 674 -26.27 -25.34 -13.70
N LEU A 675 -27.38 -24.59 -13.65
CA LEU A 675 -28.70 -25.18 -13.44
C LEU A 675 -29.17 -26.02 -14.63
N ILE A 676 -28.66 -25.75 -15.84
CA ILE A 676 -29.02 -26.50 -17.04
C ILE A 676 -28.17 -27.77 -17.15
N LEU A 677 -26.89 -27.70 -16.79
CA LEU A 677 -25.93 -28.80 -16.97
C LEU A 677 -25.79 -29.73 -15.75
N SER A 678 -26.08 -29.27 -14.53
CA SER A 678 -25.95 -30.09 -13.30
C SER A 678 -26.64 -31.46 -13.38
N PRO A 679 -27.85 -31.63 -13.94
CA PRO A 679 -28.50 -32.95 -14.02
C PRO A 679 -27.70 -33.97 -14.86
N PHE A 680 -26.89 -33.49 -15.81
CA PHE A 680 -26.04 -34.32 -16.67
C PHE A 680 -24.65 -34.56 -16.07
N LEU A 681 -24.10 -33.55 -15.38
CA LEU A 681 -22.77 -33.63 -14.77
C LEU A 681 -22.75 -34.46 -13.48
N ASP A 682 -23.84 -34.47 -12.72
CA ASP A 682 -23.95 -35.20 -11.46
C ASP A 682 -24.41 -36.67 -11.65
N SER A 683 -24.83 -37.05 -12.86
CA SER A 683 -25.32 -38.39 -13.17
C SER A 683 -24.18 -39.37 -13.46
N HIS A 684 -24.13 -40.49 -12.73
CA HIS A 684 -23.20 -41.59 -13.01
C HIS A 684 -23.46 -42.32 -14.34
N SER A 685 -24.63 -42.12 -14.95
CA SER A 685 -25.04 -42.74 -16.21
C SER A 685 -24.71 -41.89 -17.44
N CYS A 686 -24.12 -40.71 -17.25
CA CYS A 686 -23.73 -39.81 -18.33
C CYS A 686 -22.20 -39.73 -18.40
N SER A 687 -21.64 -39.84 -19.61
CA SER A 687 -20.23 -39.56 -19.86
C SER A 687 -20.13 -38.48 -20.92
N ALA A 688 -19.27 -37.48 -20.69
CA ALA A 688 -18.93 -36.51 -21.73
C ALA A 688 -18.23 -37.25 -22.88
N ALA A 689 -18.88 -37.31 -24.05
CA ALA A 689 -18.17 -37.64 -25.29
C ALA A 689 -17.16 -36.52 -25.55
N GLN A 690 -15.92 -36.85 -25.96
CA GLN A 690 -14.94 -35.84 -26.34
C GLN A 690 -15.53 -34.91 -27.40
N ALA A 691 -15.30 -33.61 -27.22
CA ALA A 691 -15.75 -32.57 -28.14
C ALA A 691 -15.36 -32.93 -29.58
N GLY A 692 -16.37 -33.05 -30.45
CA GLY A 692 -16.18 -33.15 -31.89
C GLY A 692 -15.88 -31.80 -32.50
#